data_AF-A0A4Y7PXU3-F1
#
_entry.id   AF-A0A4Y7PXU3-F1
#
_cell.length_a   1.000
_cell.length_b   1.000
_cell.length_c   1.000
_cell.angle_alpha   90.00
_cell.angle_beta   90.00
_cell.angle_gamma   90.00
#
_symmetry.space_group_name_H-M   'P 1'
#
loop_
_entity.id
_entity.type
_entity.pdbx_description
1 polymer ?
#
loop_
_entity_poly.entity_id
_entity_poly.type
_entity_poly.pdbx_seq_one_letter_code
_entity_poly.pdbx_strand_id
1 'polypeptide(L)'
;MAGLVTIPFEVLSVLCRLLSLGNIASLRQVCKKLQYAISTDRMLWAHVLKRDVVDHGIPLVPYHRAFDLVDAPVVESWTRNALTLQRAYISTRSLTVDCFSTGVRAITWVKLIRGRWCLFASSNSLESRLSLLDTSSSCREICAEILLPGPVMDGQVEQNSSEIIVAVSVGSRHRFVQLFSLGISNNVVRIVEIHQIPGADRTLLLHGSILAVAVLDGDDSNPILIDWKSGQKCALKPRIDPTTLNTSPSVAVCLSMTIWKDFIVVVFTMEIRVYHIPSNGVSVATPHHSYVSADWTAMTAATFIREDGPDSSNRDGAENALLYIFLQSHDGDLYVRTINNHGESQSDAAYCDIPSAGLDGKTRFSVISMTSGLTGSKICLLFARHFQSEVPPGLMELTFTHRPIDADICADHYVLPDVNLPFLHFWPCIDFDDSRGVLIIGTSRGDLCISRFVPPDTLPAESVVDDLPQLATQVNDNCLLSVTLDLPLFHQHREYLHNDDAIPPQIVEQLIHHWRLPGDMIISAPGWSNDWHQFKNLKHWIMPSLRWGRLDPDFIASDYWDYSTVNKIRFSFGFSGEPCPVLYLEDNHDMVIFRVGMRPYILFDGQAHDDFPAALFRTSIDRLQLLLENQYPRLAPIDRALQYLTECDDHTGFGPNPKEWTVEQWTALAHASHEAGFTLYNPREFRSRDGDDPVEYEYEIVSTGSPIEFVWDSQPEW
;
A
#
# COMPACT_ATOMS: atom_id res chain seq x y z
N MET A 1 -24.31 -36.46 -52.43
CA MET A 1 -24.28 -35.25 -51.59
C MET A 1 -22.84 -34.82 -51.42
N ALA A 2 -22.48 -33.61 -51.88
CA ALA A 2 -21.16 -33.05 -51.62
C ALA A 2 -21.10 -32.61 -50.14
N GLY A 3 -20.26 -33.25 -49.32
CA GLY A 3 -20.14 -32.91 -47.90
C GLY A 3 -19.34 -31.62 -47.69
N LEU A 4 -19.45 -31.01 -46.50
CA LEU A 4 -18.65 -29.85 -46.05
C LEU A 4 -17.13 -30.02 -46.21
N VAL A 5 -16.67 -31.24 -46.42
CA VAL A 5 -15.25 -31.59 -46.64
C VAL A 5 -14.79 -31.28 -48.09
N THR A 6 -15.72 -30.99 -49.00
CA THR A 6 -15.46 -30.73 -50.42
C THR A 6 -15.48 -29.25 -50.80
N ILE A 7 -15.93 -28.37 -49.91
CA ILE A 7 -15.92 -26.92 -50.15
C ILE A 7 -14.50 -26.34 -49.99
N PRO A 8 -14.17 -25.24 -50.70
CA PRO A 8 -12.92 -24.52 -50.50
C PRO A 8 -12.73 -24.07 -49.04
N PHE A 9 -11.48 -24.04 -48.58
CA PHE A 9 -11.13 -23.73 -47.20
C PHE A 9 -11.59 -22.32 -46.78
N GLU A 10 -11.50 -21.35 -47.69
CA GLU A 10 -11.91 -19.97 -47.47
C GLU A 10 -13.42 -19.87 -47.21
N VAL A 11 -14.21 -20.66 -47.94
CA VAL A 11 -15.67 -20.73 -47.76
C VAL A 11 -15.99 -21.39 -46.42
N LEU A 12 -15.28 -22.46 -46.07
CA LEU A 12 -15.43 -23.11 -44.76
C LEU A 12 -15.09 -22.13 -43.61
N SER A 13 -14.02 -21.36 -43.73
CA SER A 13 -13.63 -20.32 -42.76
C SER A 13 -14.75 -19.31 -42.54
N VAL A 14 -15.31 -18.77 -43.63
CA VAL A 14 -16.42 -17.80 -43.57
C VAL A 14 -17.65 -18.41 -42.92
N LEU A 15 -18.01 -19.64 -43.27
CA LEU A 15 -19.13 -20.34 -42.63
C LEU A 15 -18.88 -20.52 -41.13
N CYS A 16 -17.67 -20.93 -40.73
CA CYS A 16 -17.31 -21.11 -39.33
C CYS A 16 -17.37 -19.80 -38.52
N ARG A 17 -17.04 -18.65 -39.12
CA ARG A 17 -17.16 -17.34 -38.43
C ARG A 17 -18.61 -16.99 -38.07
N LEU A 18 -19.58 -17.50 -38.82
CA LEU A 18 -21.01 -17.34 -38.53
C LEU A 18 -21.52 -18.29 -37.44
N LEU A 19 -20.72 -19.26 -37.00
CA LEU A 19 -21.09 -20.25 -36.00
C LEU A 19 -20.67 -19.79 -34.60
N SER A 20 -21.47 -20.15 -33.59
CA SER A 20 -21.06 -20.05 -32.18
C SER A 20 -19.85 -20.93 -31.89
N LEU A 21 -19.06 -20.61 -30.85
CA LEU A 21 -17.91 -21.42 -30.45
C LEU A 21 -18.28 -22.89 -30.20
N GLY A 22 -19.45 -23.14 -29.59
CA GLY A 22 -19.97 -24.50 -29.39
C GLY A 22 -20.16 -25.27 -30.70
N ASN A 23 -20.75 -24.62 -31.72
CA ASN A 23 -20.94 -25.22 -33.04
C ASN A 23 -19.61 -25.44 -33.78
N ILE A 24 -18.66 -24.51 -33.66
CA ILE A 24 -17.29 -24.69 -34.20
C ILE A 24 -16.64 -25.92 -33.56
N ALA A 25 -16.72 -26.04 -32.23
CA ALA A 25 -16.16 -27.17 -31.49
C ALA A 25 -16.84 -28.51 -31.88
N SER A 26 -18.16 -28.53 -32.05
CA SER A 26 -18.88 -29.72 -32.53
C SER A 26 -18.49 -30.08 -33.97
N LEU A 27 -18.41 -29.09 -34.87
CA LEU A 27 -18.00 -29.32 -36.26
C LEU A 27 -16.59 -29.89 -36.36
N ARG A 28 -15.70 -29.42 -35.48
CA ARG A 28 -14.33 -29.93 -35.34
C ARG A 28 -14.28 -31.42 -35.01
N GLN A 29 -15.25 -31.95 -34.28
CA GLN A 29 -15.32 -33.35 -33.87
C GLN A 29 -15.90 -34.29 -34.94
N VAL A 30 -16.45 -33.75 -36.05
CA VAL A 30 -17.13 -34.56 -37.09
C VAL A 30 -16.15 -35.44 -37.87
N CYS A 31 -15.00 -34.90 -38.30
CA CYS A 31 -13.97 -35.68 -38.99
C CYS A 31 -12.59 -35.02 -38.92
N LYS A 32 -11.52 -35.79 -39.14
CA LYS A 32 -10.12 -35.32 -39.07
C LYS A 32 -9.82 -34.14 -40.02
N LYS A 33 -10.46 -34.11 -41.20
CA LYS A 33 -10.23 -33.02 -42.17
C LYS A 33 -10.85 -31.70 -41.71
N LEU A 34 -12.05 -31.74 -41.13
CA LEU A 34 -12.67 -30.55 -40.51
C LEU A 34 -11.90 -30.14 -39.25
N GLN A 35 -11.45 -31.11 -38.46
CA GLN A 35 -10.59 -30.85 -37.31
C GLN A 35 -9.34 -30.06 -37.70
N TYR A 36 -8.60 -30.57 -38.68
CA TYR A 36 -7.39 -29.92 -39.17
C TYR A 36 -7.70 -28.54 -39.74
N ALA A 37 -8.70 -28.43 -40.63
CA ALA A 37 -9.05 -27.15 -41.24
C ALA A 37 -9.40 -26.08 -40.19
N ILE A 38 -10.25 -26.41 -39.22
CA ILE A 38 -10.67 -25.47 -38.18
C ILE A 38 -9.50 -25.11 -37.24
N SER A 39 -8.73 -26.09 -36.76
CA SER A 39 -7.64 -25.84 -35.81
C SER A 39 -6.41 -25.16 -36.40
N THR A 40 -6.25 -25.16 -37.73
CA THR A 40 -5.14 -24.47 -38.41
C THR A 40 -5.54 -23.12 -39.01
N ASP A 41 -6.82 -22.74 -38.94
CA ASP A 41 -7.30 -21.45 -39.43
C ASP A 41 -7.07 -20.33 -38.42
N ARG A 42 -5.93 -19.63 -38.54
CA ARG A 42 -5.57 -18.53 -37.62
C ARG A 42 -6.59 -17.39 -37.66
N MET A 43 -7.14 -17.08 -38.83
CA MET A 43 -8.07 -15.96 -38.98
C MET A 43 -9.45 -16.26 -38.41
N LEU A 44 -9.88 -17.53 -38.46
CA LEU A 44 -11.06 -17.98 -37.73
C LEU A 44 -10.87 -17.81 -36.22
N TRP A 45 -9.77 -18.29 -35.64
CA TRP A 45 -9.54 -18.18 -34.21
C TRP A 45 -9.35 -16.73 -33.74
N ALA A 46 -8.72 -15.88 -34.55
CA ALA A 46 -8.65 -14.46 -34.27
C ALA A 46 -10.04 -13.80 -34.23
N HIS A 47 -10.93 -14.19 -35.15
CA HIS A 47 -12.31 -13.73 -35.15
C HIS A 47 -13.07 -14.22 -33.90
N VAL A 48 -12.89 -15.49 -33.51
CA VAL A 48 -13.49 -16.05 -32.30
C VAL A 48 -12.96 -15.36 -31.04
N LEU A 49 -11.65 -15.18 -30.92
CA LEU A 49 -11.01 -14.46 -29.82
C LEU A 49 -11.59 -13.05 -29.68
N LYS A 50 -11.69 -12.31 -30.79
CA LYS A 50 -12.28 -10.98 -30.78
C LYS A 50 -13.74 -11.03 -30.33
N ARG A 51 -14.57 -11.83 -31.00
CA ARG A 51 -16.02 -11.89 -30.78
C ARG A 51 -16.38 -12.38 -29.38
N ASP A 52 -15.76 -13.46 -28.91
CA ASP A 52 -16.18 -14.18 -27.71
C ASP A 52 -15.39 -13.79 -26.46
N VAL A 53 -14.26 -13.10 -26.60
CA VAL A 53 -13.39 -12.70 -25.47
C VAL A 53 -13.27 -11.18 -25.40
N VAL A 54 -12.67 -10.55 -26.42
CA VAL A 54 -12.37 -9.11 -26.41
C VAL A 54 -13.64 -8.26 -26.40
N ASP A 55 -14.60 -8.56 -27.28
CA ASP A 55 -15.86 -7.81 -27.39
C ASP A 55 -16.76 -8.02 -26.14
N HIS A 56 -16.47 -9.03 -25.32
CA HIS A 56 -17.11 -9.29 -24.03
C HIS A 56 -16.34 -8.72 -22.83
N GLY A 57 -15.22 -8.01 -23.07
CA GLY A 57 -14.39 -7.42 -22.01
C GLY A 57 -13.66 -8.45 -21.15
N ILE A 58 -13.49 -9.68 -21.62
CA ILE A 58 -12.73 -10.70 -20.87
C ILE A 58 -11.24 -10.42 -21.08
N PRO A 59 -10.45 -10.27 -20.00
CA PRO A 59 -9.03 -9.94 -20.09
C PRO A 59 -8.22 -11.07 -20.74
N LEU A 60 -7.20 -10.69 -21.50
CA LEU A 60 -6.17 -11.59 -22.00
C LEU A 60 -4.91 -11.47 -21.15
N VAL A 61 -4.09 -12.52 -21.17
CA VAL A 61 -2.78 -12.52 -20.51
C VAL A 61 -1.91 -11.40 -21.09
N PRO A 62 -1.43 -10.41 -20.32
CA PRO A 62 -0.81 -9.21 -20.87
C PRO A 62 0.56 -9.45 -21.52
N TYR A 63 1.17 -10.60 -21.22
CA TYR A 63 2.45 -11.05 -21.77
C TYR A 63 2.26 -12.23 -22.74
N HIS A 64 1.16 -12.25 -23.49
CA HIS A 64 1.00 -13.14 -24.63
C HIS A 64 1.98 -12.76 -25.76
N ARG A 65 2.33 -13.73 -26.61
CA ARG A 65 3.19 -13.44 -27.77
C ARG A 65 2.46 -12.55 -28.78
N ALA A 66 3.20 -11.76 -29.54
CA ALA A 66 2.63 -10.91 -30.57
C ALA A 66 1.84 -11.74 -31.60
N PHE A 67 0.65 -11.24 -31.99
CA PHE A 67 -0.31 -11.97 -32.81
C PHE A 67 0.25 -12.42 -34.18
N ASP A 68 1.16 -11.62 -34.75
CA ASP A 68 1.83 -11.90 -36.02
C ASP A 68 2.78 -13.11 -35.95
N LEU A 69 3.36 -13.37 -34.77
CA LEU A 69 4.34 -14.42 -34.50
C LEU A 69 3.72 -15.77 -34.10
N VAL A 70 2.40 -15.84 -33.94
CA VAL A 70 1.72 -17.04 -33.46
C VAL A 70 0.90 -17.73 -34.55
N ASP A 71 0.71 -19.03 -34.37
CA ASP A 71 -0.14 -19.87 -35.20
C ASP A 71 -1.56 -20.00 -34.62
N ALA A 72 -2.43 -20.70 -35.36
CA ALA A 72 -3.83 -20.87 -34.98
C ALA A 72 -4.04 -21.60 -33.63
N PRO A 73 -3.32 -22.71 -33.32
CA PRO A 73 -3.39 -23.36 -32.02
C PRO A 73 -3.11 -22.45 -30.83
N VAL A 74 -2.13 -21.55 -30.95
CA VAL A 74 -1.81 -20.59 -29.88
C VAL A 74 -2.96 -19.61 -29.67
N VAL A 75 -3.54 -19.04 -30.73
CA VAL A 75 -4.70 -18.13 -30.63
C VAL A 75 -5.94 -18.86 -30.05
N GLU A 76 -6.15 -20.11 -30.45
CA GLU A 76 -7.17 -20.99 -29.86
C GLU A 76 -6.94 -21.15 -28.35
N SER A 77 -5.69 -21.36 -27.92
CA SER A 77 -5.34 -21.56 -26.52
C SER A 77 -5.62 -20.33 -25.66
N TRP A 78 -5.34 -19.11 -26.17
CA TRP A 78 -5.69 -17.86 -25.50
C TRP A 78 -7.21 -17.74 -25.30
N THR A 79 -7.96 -18.00 -26.36
CA THR A 79 -9.44 -17.97 -26.35
C THR A 79 -9.97 -18.95 -25.30
N ARG A 80 -9.47 -20.18 -25.32
CA ARG A 80 -9.89 -21.23 -24.39
C ARG A 80 -9.53 -20.88 -22.95
N ASN A 81 -8.33 -20.37 -22.71
CA ASN A 81 -7.87 -19.98 -21.36
C ASN A 81 -8.78 -18.90 -20.79
N ALA A 82 -8.98 -17.80 -21.52
CA ALA A 82 -9.81 -16.68 -21.07
C ALA A 82 -11.25 -17.11 -20.75
N LEU A 83 -11.88 -17.89 -21.62
CA LEU A 83 -13.24 -18.39 -21.39
C LEU A 83 -13.33 -19.41 -20.25
N THR A 84 -12.32 -20.27 -20.11
CA THR A 84 -12.29 -21.26 -19.01
C THR A 84 -12.09 -20.57 -17.68
N LEU A 85 -11.20 -19.58 -17.64
CA LEU A 85 -10.90 -18.80 -16.46
C LEU A 85 -12.09 -17.94 -16.03
N GLN A 86 -12.77 -17.26 -16.97
CA GLN A 86 -14.00 -16.53 -16.68
C GLN A 86 -15.06 -17.42 -16.03
N ARG A 87 -15.23 -18.65 -16.53
CA ARG A 87 -16.15 -19.62 -15.91
C ARG A 87 -15.67 -20.08 -14.54
N ALA A 88 -14.35 -20.22 -14.35
CA ALA A 88 -13.78 -20.66 -13.08
C ALA A 88 -14.02 -19.63 -11.97
N TYR A 89 -13.87 -18.34 -12.26
CA TYR A 89 -14.16 -17.24 -11.32
C TYR A 89 -15.61 -17.26 -10.81
N ILE A 90 -16.56 -17.53 -11.70
CA ILE A 90 -17.99 -17.58 -11.36
C ILE A 90 -18.35 -18.92 -10.67
N SER A 91 -17.46 -19.92 -10.70
CA SER A 91 -17.74 -21.23 -10.14
C SER A 91 -17.39 -21.32 -8.66
N THR A 92 -18.18 -22.09 -7.90
CA THR A 92 -17.88 -22.42 -6.50
C THR A 92 -16.89 -23.58 -6.37
N ARG A 93 -16.09 -23.87 -7.40
CA ARG A 93 -15.14 -24.98 -7.38
C ARG A 93 -13.94 -24.61 -6.50
N SER A 94 -13.45 -25.59 -5.73
CA SER A 94 -12.23 -25.44 -4.96
C SER A 94 -11.05 -25.11 -5.87
N LEU A 95 -10.19 -24.19 -5.39
CA LEU A 95 -8.94 -23.85 -6.05
C LEU A 95 -7.96 -25.03 -5.95
N THR A 96 -7.11 -25.18 -6.96
CA THR A 96 -5.96 -26.07 -6.83
C THR A 96 -4.89 -25.32 -6.05
N VAL A 97 -4.50 -25.82 -4.88
CA VAL A 97 -3.54 -25.13 -4.00
C VAL A 97 -2.27 -25.96 -3.86
N ASP A 98 -1.15 -25.34 -4.21
CA ASP A 98 0.19 -25.89 -4.01
C ASP A 98 0.88 -25.10 -2.89
N CYS A 99 1.18 -25.74 -1.77
CA CYS A 99 1.90 -25.07 -0.67
C CYS A 99 3.38 -25.49 -0.60
N PHE A 100 4.21 -24.52 -0.25
CA PHE A 100 5.63 -24.60 0.02
C PHE A 100 5.87 -23.96 1.39
N SER A 101 6.77 -24.50 2.20
CA SER A 101 7.10 -23.92 3.51
C SER A 101 8.57 -23.53 3.55
N THR A 102 8.86 -22.32 4.01
CA THR A 102 10.22 -21.84 4.29
C THR A 102 10.74 -22.33 5.65
N GLY A 103 9.96 -23.15 6.36
CA GLY A 103 10.24 -23.62 7.71
C GLY A 103 9.89 -22.57 8.76
N VAL A 104 10.90 -21.95 9.35
CA VAL A 104 10.73 -21.03 10.50
C VAL A 104 10.74 -19.55 10.12
N ARG A 105 10.75 -19.22 8.82
CA ARG A 105 10.86 -17.85 8.33
C ARG A 105 9.51 -17.33 7.89
N ALA A 106 9.05 -16.22 8.46
CA ALA A 106 7.85 -15.55 7.99
C ALA A 106 8.04 -15.12 6.52
N ILE A 107 7.00 -15.28 5.69
CA ILE A 107 6.96 -14.66 4.36
C ILE A 107 6.56 -13.20 4.56
N THR A 108 7.45 -12.27 4.23
CA THR A 108 7.21 -10.84 4.50
C THR A 108 6.69 -10.09 3.29
N TRP A 109 6.90 -10.63 2.07
CA TRP A 109 6.49 -10.01 0.82
C TRP A 109 6.47 -11.04 -0.31
N VAL A 110 5.54 -10.89 -1.25
CA VAL A 110 5.36 -11.79 -2.41
C VAL A 110 4.99 -11.00 -3.66
N LYS A 111 5.49 -11.44 -4.82
CA LYS A 111 5.10 -10.97 -6.15
C LYS A 111 5.08 -12.07 -7.20
N LEU A 112 4.04 -12.05 -8.04
CA LEU A 112 3.92 -12.83 -9.26
C LEU A 112 4.58 -12.08 -10.41
N ILE A 113 5.40 -12.81 -11.17
CA ILE A 113 6.08 -12.31 -12.35
C ILE A 113 5.65 -13.18 -13.52
N ARG A 114 4.95 -12.55 -14.46
CA ARG A 114 4.40 -13.20 -15.68
C ARG A 114 3.62 -14.49 -15.36
N GLY A 115 2.93 -14.53 -14.22
CA GLY A 115 2.09 -15.63 -13.74
C GLY A 115 2.78 -17.00 -13.56
N ARG A 116 4.10 -17.07 -13.80
CA ARG A 116 4.90 -18.30 -13.70
C ARG A 116 5.91 -18.23 -12.56
N TRP A 117 6.55 -17.09 -12.37
CA TRP A 117 7.59 -16.95 -11.35
C TRP A 117 7.00 -16.31 -10.10
N CYS A 118 7.28 -16.90 -8.95
CA CYS A 118 6.94 -16.35 -7.65
C CYS A 118 8.21 -15.83 -7.00
N LEU A 119 8.34 -14.52 -6.92
CA LEU A 119 9.38 -13.85 -6.16
C LEU A 119 8.84 -13.59 -4.75
N PHE A 120 9.55 -14.03 -3.72
CA PHE A 120 9.12 -13.82 -2.35
C PHE A 120 10.29 -13.54 -1.42
N ALA A 121 10.02 -12.76 -0.38
CA ALA A 121 10.95 -12.52 0.70
C ALA A 121 10.54 -13.34 1.92
N SER A 122 11.53 -13.92 2.60
CA SER A 122 11.33 -14.66 3.84
C SER A 122 12.37 -14.27 4.87
N SER A 123 11.97 -14.09 6.13
CA SER A 123 12.89 -13.60 7.17
C SER A 123 12.54 -14.12 8.57
N ASN A 124 13.57 -14.20 9.40
CA ASN A 124 13.49 -14.35 10.85
C ASN A 124 14.65 -13.57 11.51
N SER A 125 14.88 -13.76 12.80
CA SER A 125 15.95 -13.10 13.55
C SER A 125 17.38 -13.55 13.19
N LEU A 126 17.53 -14.60 12.36
CA LEU A 126 18.83 -15.18 12.00
C LEU A 126 19.22 -14.89 10.55
N GLU A 127 18.24 -14.85 9.64
CA GLU A 127 18.47 -14.57 8.23
C GLU A 127 17.26 -13.88 7.56
N SER A 128 17.54 -13.22 6.44
CA SER A 128 16.55 -12.68 5.51
C SER A 128 16.96 -13.05 4.09
N ARG A 129 16.01 -13.54 3.30
CA ARG A 129 16.26 -14.02 1.94
C ARG A 129 15.24 -13.46 0.96
N LEU A 130 15.70 -13.22 -0.26
CA LEU A 130 14.85 -13.01 -1.42
C LEU A 130 15.04 -14.21 -2.36
N SER A 131 13.95 -14.93 -2.63
CA SER A 131 13.98 -16.22 -3.32
C SER A 131 13.01 -16.18 -4.51
N LEU A 132 13.40 -16.85 -5.59
CA LEU A 132 12.60 -16.96 -6.82
C LEU A 132 12.23 -18.42 -7.06
N LEU A 133 10.94 -18.71 -7.18
CA LEU A 133 10.37 -20.03 -7.39
C LEU A 133 9.71 -20.12 -8.77
N ASP A 134 9.99 -21.18 -9.53
CA ASP A 134 9.22 -21.51 -10.74
C ASP A 134 7.95 -22.27 -10.34
N THR A 135 6.79 -21.61 -10.44
CA THR A 135 5.51 -22.21 -10.06
C THR A 135 5.04 -23.27 -11.05
N SER A 136 5.59 -23.32 -12.26
CA SER A 136 5.27 -24.34 -13.26
C SER A 136 6.03 -25.65 -13.05
N SER A 137 7.12 -25.62 -12.28
CA SER A 137 7.93 -26.80 -11.98
C SER A 137 7.25 -27.67 -10.93
N SER A 138 7.10 -28.96 -11.21
CA SER A 138 6.60 -29.94 -10.25
C SER A 138 7.52 -30.10 -9.03
N CYS A 139 8.81 -29.82 -9.19
CA CYS A 139 9.81 -29.97 -8.13
C CYS A 139 9.80 -28.82 -7.12
N ARG A 140 9.09 -27.70 -7.44
CA ARG A 140 8.98 -26.52 -6.57
C ARG A 140 10.33 -26.05 -6.03
N GLU A 141 11.35 -26.08 -6.89
CA GLU A 141 12.71 -25.72 -6.52
C GLU A 141 12.91 -24.21 -6.58
N ILE A 142 13.56 -23.67 -5.55
CA ILE A 142 14.05 -22.30 -5.56
C ILE A 142 15.12 -22.20 -6.66
N CYS A 143 14.82 -21.41 -7.69
CA CYS A 143 15.64 -21.26 -8.89
C CYS A 143 16.79 -20.28 -8.68
N ALA A 144 16.59 -19.29 -7.81
CA ALA A 144 17.60 -18.33 -7.40
C ALA A 144 17.28 -17.80 -6.00
N GLU A 145 18.32 -17.45 -5.25
CA GLU A 145 18.19 -16.93 -3.90
C GLU A 145 19.37 -16.02 -3.56
N ILE A 146 19.10 -14.97 -2.79
CA ILE A 146 20.10 -14.08 -2.20
C ILE A 146 19.80 -13.82 -0.73
N LEU A 147 20.83 -13.49 0.04
CA LEU A 147 20.70 -13.05 1.43
C LEU A 147 20.59 -11.53 1.50
N LEU A 148 19.77 -11.03 2.43
CA LEU A 148 19.58 -9.62 2.70
C LEU A 148 19.98 -9.30 4.14
N PRO A 149 20.45 -8.07 4.44
CA PRO A 149 20.83 -7.68 5.79
C PRO A 149 19.64 -7.40 6.72
N GLY A 150 18.41 -7.42 6.21
CA GLY A 150 17.19 -7.21 6.98
C GLY A 150 15.95 -7.74 6.25
N PRO A 151 14.78 -7.80 6.92
CA PRO A 151 13.53 -8.21 6.29
C PRO A 151 13.12 -7.26 5.17
N VAL A 152 12.46 -7.79 4.14
CA VAL A 152 11.80 -6.95 3.12
C VAL A 152 10.47 -6.47 3.68
N MET A 153 10.29 -5.14 3.75
CA MET A 153 9.10 -4.51 4.32
C MET A 153 8.02 -4.25 3.26
N ASP A 154 8.45 -3.97 2.03
CA ASP A 154 7.63 -3.81 0.84
C ASP A 154 8.53 -3.85 -0.41
N GLY A 155 7.90 -3.85 -1.58
CA GLY A 155 8.61 -3.87 -2.84
C GLY A 155 7.71 -3.65 -4.04
N GLN A 156 8.32 -3.18 -5.12
CA GLN A 156 7.73 -2.96 -6.43
C GLN A 156 8.46 -3.80 -7.47
N VAL A 157 7.71 -4.33 -8.43
CA VAL A 157 8.27 -5.08 -9.57
C VAL A 157 7.81 -4.41 -10.84
N GLU A 158 8.77 -4.04 -11.68
CA GLU A 158 8.51 -3.65 -13.04
C GLU A 158 8.98 -4.75 -13.98
N GLN A 159 8.06 -5.19 -14.84
CA GLN A 159 8.32 -6.18 -15.86
C GLN A 159 8.08 -5.56 -17.23
N ASN A 160 9.11 -5.57 -18.07
CA ASN A 160 8.97 -5.31 -19.50
C ASN A 160 9.48 -6.53 -20.28
N SER A 161 9.47 -6.47 -21.61
CA SER A 161 9.88 -7.60 -22.44
C SER A 161 11.37 -7.94 -22.32
N SER A 162 12.21 -6.94 -22.06
CA SER A 162 13.68 -7.04 -22.06
C SER A 162 14.32 -7.15 -20.68
N GLU A 163 13.67 -6.70 -19.63
CA GLU A 163 14.20 -6.66 -18.27
C GLU A 163 13.07 -6.80 -17.24
N ILE A 164 13.45 -7.28 -16.07
CA ILE A 164 12.60 -7.33 -14.90
C ILE A 164 13.40 -6.71 -13.76
N ILE A 165 12.91 -5.57 -13.26
CA ILE A 165 13.55 -4.80 -12.20
C ILE A 165 12.69 -4.90 -10.95
N VAL A 166 13.34 -5.13 -9.82
CA VAL A 166 12.70 -5.25 -8.52
C VAL A 166 13.31 -4.22 -7.60
N ALA A 167 12.49 -3.41 -6.94
CA ALA A 167 12.91 -2.53 -5.87
C ALA A 167 12.29 -3.02 -4.56
N VAL A 168 13.09 -3.28 -3.53
CA VAL A 168 12.60 -3.71 -2.21
C VAL A 168 13.12 -2.79 -1.11
N SER A 169 12.25 -2.42 -0.17
CA SER A 169 12.63 -1.72 1.06
C SER A 169 13.18 -2.71 2.07
N VAL A 170 14.41 -2.53 2.53
CA VAL A 170 15.09 -3.43 3.47
C VAL A 170 15.11 -2.82 4.88
N GLY A 171 14.53 -3.56 5.83
CA GLY A 171 14.36 -3.18 7.24
C GLY A 171 15.60 -3.38 8.11
N SER A 172 16.78 -2.95 7.65
CA SER A 172 18.02 -2.95 8.43
C SER A 172 18.08 -1.79 9.44
N ARG A 173 19.21 -1.67 10.16
CA ARG A 173 19.53 -0.56 11.06
C ARG A 173 19.50 0.76 10.33
N HIS A 174 20.19 0.83 9.19
CA HIS A 174 20.06 1.91 8.22
C HIS A 174 19.14 1.43 7.11
N ARG A 175 17.93 2.00 7.01
CA ARG A 175 16.97 1.61 5.97
C ARG A 175 17.48 2.03 4.59
N PHE A 176 17.18 1.24 3.59
CA PHE A 176 17.48 1.53 2.20
C PHE A 176 16.53 0.78 1.26
N VAL A 177 16.46 1.26 0.03
CA VAL A 177 15.84 0.50 -1.07
C VAL A 177 16.94 -0.18 -1.89
N GLN A 178 16.80 -1.49 -2.09
CA GLN A 178 17.68 -2.29 -2.91
C GLN A 178 17.03 -2.58 -4.26
N LEU A 179 17.75 -2.31 -5.35
CA LEU A 179 17.31 -2.65 -6.70
C LEU A 179 18.02 -3.91 -7.20
N PHE A 180 17.23 -4.80 -7.78
CA PHE A 180 17.67 -6.04 -8.40
C PHE A 180 17.21 -6.12 -9.86
N SER A 181 18.00 -6.81 -10.67
CA SER A 181 17.59 -7.30 -11.98
C SER A 181 17.39 -8.82 -11.91
N LEU A 182 16.28 -9.30 -12.47
CA LEU A 182 15.96 -10.71 -12.58
C LEU A 182 16.12 -11.18 -14.02
N GLY A 183 16.80 -12.30 -14.21
CA GLY A 183 17.01 -12.84 -15.54
C GLY A 183 17.80 -14.13 -15.58
N ILE A 184 18.20 -14.51 -16.78
CA ILE A 184 19.02 -15.68 -17.07
C ILE A 184 20.42 -15.20 -17.46
N SER A 185 21.44 -15.85 -16.89
CA SER A 185 22.84 -15.71 -17.30
C SER A 185 23.49 -17.09 -17.33
N ASN A 186 24.10 -17.45 -18.47
CA ASN A 186 24.70 -18.77 -18.69
C ASN A 186 23.72 -19.94 -18.40
N ASN A 187 22.45 -19.81 -18.82
CA ASN A 187 21.35 -20.75 -18.55
C ASN A 187 21.01 -20.96 -17.06
N VAL A 188 21.48 -20.08 -16.18
CA VAL A 188 21.16 -20.08 -14.75
C VAL A 188 20.30 -18.86 -14.44
N VAL A 189 19.20 -19.09 -13.73
CA VAL A 189 18.34 -18.02 -13.21
C VAL A 189 19.10 -17.29 -12.10
N ARG A 190 19.13 -15.95 -12.15
CA ARG A 190 19.86 -15.13 -11.17
C ARG A 190 19.05 -13.93 -10.72
N ILE A 191 19.27 -13.56 -9.46
CA ILE A 191 18.88 -12.28 -8.87
C ILE A 191 20.16 -11.47 -8.72
N VAL A 192 20.26 -10.34 -9.42
CA VAL A 192 21.50 -9.55 -9.48
C VAL A 192 21.23 -8.18 -8.88
N GLU A 193 21.98 -7.82 -7.85
CA GLU A 193 21.98 -6.46 -7.32
C GLU A 193 22.51 -5.47 -8.37
N ILE A 194 21.76 -4.38 -8.61
CA ILE A 194 22.12 -3.35 -9.58
C ILE A 194 22.33 -1.97 -8.96
N HIS A 195 21.64 -1.63 -7.88
CA HIS A 195 21.75 -0.32 -7.24
C HIS A 195 21.18 -0.35 -5.81
N GLN A 196 21.69 0.53 -4.94
CA GLN A 196 21.21 0.72 -3.57
C GLN A 196 20.96 2.20 -3.32
N ILE A 197 19.84 2.53 -2.67
CA ILE A 197 19.46 3.91 -2.33
C ILE A 197 19.38 4.04 -0.81
N PRO A 198 20.46 4.51 -0.15
CA PRO A 198 20.49 4.69 1.29
C PRO A 198 19.44 5.69 1.78
N GLY A 199 18.89 5.44 2.96
CA GLY A 199 17.91 6.32 3.62
C GLY A 199 16.50 6.23 3.03
N ALA A 200 16.33 5.62 1.86
CA ALA A 200 15.04 5.43 1.22
C ALA A 200 14.27 4.27 1.86
N ASP A 201 12.96 4.41 1.96
CA ASP A 201 12.06 3.40 2.51
C ASP A 201 10.63 3.59 1.98
N ARG A 202 9.82 2.53 2.05
CA ARG A 202 8.46 2.43 1.51
C ARG A 202 8.41 2.71 0.00
N THR A 203 8.67 1.68 -0.80
CA THR A 203 8.58 1.74 -2.26
C THR A 203 7.14 1.89 -2.72
N LEU A 204 6.83 2.99 -3.40
CA LEU A 204 5.47 3.32 -3.85
C LEU A 204 5.25 3.00 -5.32
N LEU A 205 6.30 3.15 -6.14
CA LEU A 205 6.24 2.95 -7.59
C LEU A 205 7.63 2.64 -8.14
N LEU A 206 7.69 1.76 -9.13
CA LEU A 206 8.86 1.55 -9.98
C LEU A 206 8.43 1.61 -11.45
N HIS A 207 8.99 2.55 -12.20
CA HIS A 207 8.74 2.70 -13.64
C HIS A 207 9.96 3.22 -14.41
N GLY A 208 10.50 2.41 -15.31
CA GLY A 208 11.77 2.62 -15.98
C GLY A 208 12.91 2.87 -14.98
N SER A 209 13.52 4.04 -15.08
CA SER A 209 14.56 4.48 -14.12
C SER A 209 14.00 5.24 -12.91
N ILE A 210 12.69 5.46 -12.86
CA ILE A 210 12.04 6.25 -11.81
C ILE A 210 11.58 5.30 -10.70
N LEU A 211 12.08 5.54 -9.49
CA LEU A 211 11.60 4.96 -8.25
C LEU A 211 10.89 6.05 -7.43
N ALA A 212 9.69 5.78 -6.93
CA ALA A 212 9.06 6.62 -5.93
C ALA A 212 9.12 5.97 -4.55
N VAL A 213 9.47 6.75 -3.53
CA VAL A 213 9.55 6.31 -2.14
C VAL A 213 8.76 7.24 -1.24
N ALA A 214 8.12 6.71 -0.21
CA ALA A 214 7.37 7.53 0.74
C ALA A 214 8.29 8.22 1.76
N VAL A 215 9.45 7.62 2.05
CA VAL A 215 10.39 8.10 3.04
C VAL A 215 11.79 8.21 2.45
N LEU A 216 12.48 9.31 2.74
CA LEU A 216 13.91 9.44 2.50
C LEU A 216 14.57 10.13 3.70
N ASP A 217 15.65 9.54 4.21
CA ASP A 217 16.39 10.04 5.37
C ASP A 217 15.47 10.24 6.59
N GLY A 218 14.46 9.38 6.72
CA GLY A 218 13.44 9.41 7.76
C GLY A 218 12.33 10.44 7.57
N ASP A 219 12.40 11.32 6.56
CA ASP A 219 11.34 12.27 6.26
C ASP A 219 10.26 11.65 5.38
N ASP A 220 9.02 11.64 5.88
CA ASP A 220 7.82 11.16 5.20
C ASP A 220 6.84 12.28 4.79
N SER A 221 7.28 13.54 4.85
CA SER A 221 6.41 14.69 4.55
C SER A 221 5.80 14.64 3.16
N ASN A 222 6.61 14.21 2.19
CA ASN A 222 6.26 14.18 0.79
C ASN A 222 6.97 13.00 0.15
N PRO A 223 6.29 12.23 -0.71
CA PRO A 223 6.95 11.20 -1.47
C PRO A 223 8.00 11.81 -2.40
N ILE A 224 9.07 11.05 -2.65
CA ILE A 224 10.21 11.49 -3.44
C ILE A 224 10.36 10.57 -4.65
N LEU A 225 10.42 11.20 -5.82
CA LEU A 225 10.87 10.56 -7.04
C LEU A 225 12.39 10.54 -7.10
N ILE A 226 12.95 9.40 -7.45
CA ILE A 226 14.38 9.19 -7.60
C ILE A 226 14.61 8.54 -8.96
N ASP A 227 15.32 9.22 -9.84
CA ASP A 227 15.90 8.56 -11.01
C ASP A 227 17.15 7.79 -10.56
N TRP A 228 17.01 6.49 -10.30
CA TRP A 228 18.07 5.70 -9.69
C TRP A 228 19.29 5.52 -10.58
N LYS A 229 19.17 5.79 -11.89
CA LYS A 229 20.32 5.78 -12.82
C LYS A 229 21.13 7.07 -12.75
N SER A 230 20.46 8.22 -12.68
CA SER A 230 21.14 9.54 -12.64
C SER A 230 21.38 10.07 -11.23
N GLY A 231 20.70 9.52 -10.22
CA GLY A 231 20.69 9.99 -8.84
C GLY A 231 19.85 11.25 -8.61
N GLN A 232 19.15 11.77 -9.63
CA GLN A 232 18.30 12.95 -9.48
C GLN A 232 17.10 12.65 -8.58
N LYS A 233 16.77 13.60 -7.69
CA LYS A 233 15.66 13.48 -6.73
C LYS A 233 14.68 14.65 -6.89
N CYS A 234 13.38 14.38 -6.76
CA CYS A 234 12.34 15.40 -6.77
C CYS A 234 11.27 15.06 -5.72
N ALA A 235 11.11 15.93 -4.73
CA ALA A 235 10.06 15.80 -3.72
C ALA A 235 8.73 16.33 -4.26
N LEU A 236 7.66 15.54 -4.12
CA LEU A 236 6.31 15.89 -4.57
C LEU A 236 5.59 16.76 -3.54
N LYS A 237 5.95 18.03 -3.51
CA LYS A 237 5.43 19.02 -2.54
C LYS A 237 4.00 19.45 -2.89
N PRO A 238 3.12 19.70 -1.91
CA PRO A 238 1.80 20.26 -2.17
C PRO A 238 1.91 21.65 -2.79
N ARG A 239 0.85 22.05 -3.51
CA ARG A 239 0.65 23.45 -3.90
C ARG A 239 0.22 24.21 -2.64
N ILE A 240 1.11 25.00 -2.08
CA ILE A 240 0.77 25.91 -1.00
C ILE A 240 0.13 27.14 -1.64
N ASP A 241 -1.18 27.28 -1.50
CA ASP A 241 -1.83 28.55 -1.84
C ASP A 241 -1.43 29.57 -0.76
N PRO A 242 -0.82 30.71 -1.10
CA PRO A 242 -0.49 31.73 -0.11
C PRO A 242 -1.71 32.21 0.69
N THR A 243 -2.94 32.02 0.21
CA THR A 243 -4.14 32.40 0.96
C THR A 243 -4.54 31.40 2.06
N THR A 244 -4.03 30.17 2.04
CA THR A 244 -4.39 29.10 3.02
C THR A 244 -3.38 28.96 4.16
N LEU A 245 -2.56 29.98 4.41
CA LEU A 245 -1.54 30.01 5.48
C LEU A 245 -2.05 29.68 6.90
N ASN A 246 -3.37 29.67 7.12
CA ASN A 246 -3.98 29.43 8.42
C ASN A 246 -4.49 27.99 8.65
N THR A 247 -4.55 27.13 7.62
CA THR A 247 -4.90 25.72 7.84
C THR A 247 -3.65 24.96 8.26
N SER A 248 -3.70 24.33 9.45
CA SER A 248 -2.65 23.43 9.90
C SER A 248 -2.36 22.42 8.80
N PRO A 249 -1.10 22.16 8.43
CA PRO A 249 -0.79 21.14 7.46
C PRO A 249 -1.15 19.78 8.06
N SER A 250 -2.34 19.29 7.73
CA SER A 250 -2.82 17.95 8.06
C SER A 250 -1.73 16.93 7.72
N VAL A 251 -1.53 15.96 8.61
CA VAL A 251 -0.54 14.90 8.42
C VAL A 251 -1.07 13.95 7.34
N ALA A 252 -0.72 14.25 6.11
CA ALA A 252 -1.05 13.43 4.96
C ALA A 252 0.04 12.37 4.76
N VAL A 253 -0.28 11.11 5.07
CA VAL A 253 0.62 9.97 4.82
C VAL A 253 0.38 9.46 3.42
N CYS A 254 1.45 9.28 2.63
CA CYS A 254 1.34 8.72 1.30
C CYS A 254 1.07 7.22 1.38
N LEU A 255 -0.05 6.77 0.80
CA LEU A 255 -0.48 5.38 0.80
C LEU A 255 -0.03 4.63 -0.45
N SER A 256 -0.15 5.27 -1.61
CA SER A 256 0.11 4.63 -2.90
C SER A 256 0.38 5.66 -3.99
N MET A 257 1.10 5.26 -5.03
CA MET A 257 1.43 6.13 -6.15
C MET A 257 1.43 5.37 -7.49
N THR A 258 1.02 6.04 -8.56
CA THR A 258 1.12 5.48 -9.91
C THR A 258 1.44 6.56 -10.94
N ILE A 259 1.94 6.14 -12.10
CA ILE A 259 2.02 6.99 -13.29
C ILE A 259 0.80 6.68 -14.17
N TRP A 260 0.11 7.73 -14.57
CA TRP A 260 -1.04 7.68 -15.44
C TRP A 260 -0.87 8.70 -16.57
N LYS A 261 -0.60 8.21 -17.78
CA LYS A 261 -0.22 9.06 -18.93
C LYS A 261 0.93 9.99 -18.55
N ASP A 262 0.72 11.31 -18.64
CA ASP A 262 1.70 12.35 -18.31
C ASP A 262 1.61 12.81 -16.84
N PHE A 263 0.85 12.10 -16.01
CA PHE A 263 0.59 12.45 -14.63
C PHE A 263 1.17 11.44 -13.65
N ILE A 264 1.61 11.96 -12.51
CA ILE A 264 1.83 11.21 -11.29
C ILE A 264 0.61 11.40 -10.41
N VAL A 265 -0.03 10.30 -10.04
CA VAL A 265 -1.17 10.29 -9.11
C VAL A 265 -0.69 9.72 -7.80
N VAL A 266 -0.85 10.51 -6.74
CA VAL A 266 -0.43 10.18 -5.38
C VAL A 266 -1.65 10.17 -4.47
N VAL A 267 -1.87 9.07 -3.78
CA VAL A 267 -2.96 8.95 -2.80
C VAL A 267 -2.38 9.10 -1.40
N PHE A 268 -2.93 10.06 -0.66
CA PHE A 268 -2.67 10.26 0.76
C PHE A 268 -3.87 9.81 1.59
N THR A 269 -3.71 9.75 2.91
CA THR A 269 -4.77 9.41 3.88
C THR A 269 -6.05 10.24 3.72
N MET A 270 -5.95 11.52 3.36
CA MET A 270 -7.09 12.44 3.29
C MET A 270 -7.25 13.14 1.94
N GLU A 271 -6.37 12.88 0.97
CA GLU A 271 -6.42 13.57 -0.32
C GLU A 271 -5.76 12.78 -1.44
N ILE A 272 -6.12 13.11 -2.69
CA ILE A 272 -5.43 12.63 -3.88
C ILE A 272 -4.78 13.82 -4.57
N ARG A 273 -3.48 13.75 -4.80
CA ARG A 273 -2.72 14.79 -5.51
C ARG A 273 -2.27 14.29 -6.87
N VAL A 274 -2.44 15.12 -7.88
CA VAL A 274 -2.03 14.86 -9.26
C VAL A 274 -0.94 15.85 -9.64
N TYR A 275 0.16 15.34 -10.19
CA TYR A 275 1.32 16.12 -10.61
C TYR A 275 1.59 15.89 -12.08
N HIS A 276 2.02 16.93 -12.80
CA HIS A 276 2.46 16.80 -14.18
C HIS A 276 3.92 16.32 -14.23
N ILE A 277 4.22 15.35 -15.09
CA ILE A 277 5.58 14.89 -15.36
C ILE A 277 6.13 15.70 -16.54
N PRO A 278 7.16 16.55 -16.36
CA PRO A 278 7.73 17.24 -17.51
C PRO A 278 8.45 16.24 -18.43
N SER A 279 8.41 16.49 -19.73
CA SER A 279 9.10 15.66 -20.75
C SER A 279 10.61 15.50 -20.51
N ASN A 280 11.20 16.38 -19.71
CA ASN A 280 12.63 16.44 -19.42
C ASN A 280 13.04 15.60 -18.19
N GLY A 281 12.15 14.77 -17.66
CA GLY A 281 12.45 13.81 -16.58
C GLY A 281 12.06 14.30 -15.18
N VAL A 282 12.60 13.64 -14.15
CA VAL A 282 12.15 13.75 -12.74
C VAL A 282 12.35 15.14 -12.12
N SER A 283 13.17 16.01 -12.70
CA SER A 283 13.69 17.22 -12.05
C SER A 283 12.65 18.22 -11.52
N VAL A 284 11.46 18.34 -12.11
CA VAL A 284 10.44 19.32 -11.70
C VAL A 284 9.01 18.77 -11.87
N ALA A 285 8.55 17.91 -10.96
CA ALA A 285 7.13 17.57 -10.91
C ALA A 285 6.34 18.76 -10.33
N THR A 286 5.37 19.28 -11.08
CA THR A 286 4.55 20.42 -10.66
C THR A 286 3.17 19.95 -10.23
N PRO A 287 2.64 20.40 -9.08
CA PRO A 287 1.27 20.11 -8.67
C PRO A 287 0.27 20.58 -9.74
N HIS A 288 -0.64 19.71 -10.13
CA HIS A 288 -1.69 19.98 -11.09
C HIS A 288 -3.03 20.19 -10.38
N HIS A 289 -3.52 19.15 -9.70
CA HIS A 289 -4.75 19.16 -8.91
C HIS A 289 -4.56 18.49 -7.55
N SER A 290 -5.33 18.93 -6.55
CA SER A 290 -5.53 18.18 -5.30
C SER A 290 -7.03 18.01 -5.08
N TYR A 291 -7.41 16.79 -4.70
CA TYR A 291 -8.77 16.40 -4.39
C TYR A 291 -8.82 16.03 -2.91
N VAL A 292 -9.39 16.92 -2.12
CA VAL A 292 -9.74 16.68 -0.71
C VAL A 292 -11.24 16.45 -0.66
N SER A 293 -11.70 15.48 0.10
CA SER A 293 -13.13 15.31 0.37
C SER A 293 -13.40 15.66 1.83
N ALA A 294 -14.45 16.43 2.07
CA ALA A 294 -14.85 16.81 3.43
C ALA A 294 -15.38 15.61 4.23
N ASP A 295 -15.91 14.59 3.55
CA ASP A 295 -16.59 13.45 4.17
C ASP A 295 -15.67 12.22 4.32
N TRP A 296 -14.35 12.37 4.13
CA TRP A 296 -13.44 11.23 4.16
C TRP A 296 -13.03 10.86 5.58
N THR A 297 -13.35 9.63 5.96
CA THR A 297 -12.57 8.92 6.96
C THR A 297 -11.14 8.71 6.44
N ALA A 298 -10.18 8.64 7.36
CA ALA A 298 -8.78 8.40 7.00
C ALA A 298 -8.64 7.12 6.18
N MET A 299 -8.07 7.24 4.98
CA MET A 299 -7.76 6.11 4.13
C MET A 299 -6.52 5.38 4.65
N THR A 300 -6.52 4.05 4.61
CA THR A 300 -5.44 3.20 5.11
C THR A 300 -4.68 2.46 4.00
N ALA A 301 -5.32 2.24 2.86
CA ALA A 301 -4.67 1.66 1.69
C ALA A 301 -5.30 2.17 0.39
N ALA A 302 -4.54 2.09 -0.70
CA ALA A 302 -5.03 2.41 -2.02
C ALA A 302 -4.41 1.51 -3.09
N THR A 303 -5.21 1.10 -4.08
CA THR A 303 -4.74 0.38 -5.27
C THR A 303 -5.29 1.02 -6.54
N PHE A 304 -4.60 0.81 -7.66
CA PHE A 304 -4.89 1.43 -8.94
C PHE A 304 -5.27 0.39 -9.98
N ILE A 305 -6.30 0.70 -10.77
CA ILE A 305 -6.70 -0.06 -11.94
C ILE A 305 -6.69 0.87 -13.14
N ARG A 306 -6.00 0.46 -14.22
CA ARG A 306 -5.87 1.25 -15.45
C ARG A 306 -6.81 0.69 -16.51
N GLU A 307 -7.60 1.55 -17.14
CA GLU A 307 -8.36 1.21 -18.35
C GLU A 307 -7.49 1.30 -19.61
N ASP A 308 -6.28 0.75 -19.55
CA ASP A 308 -5.44 0.63 -20.73
C ASP A 308 -5.70 -0.71 -21.40
N GLY A 309 -6.71 -0.74 -22.27
CA GLY A 309 -6.89 -1.85 -23.19
C GLY A 309 -5.63 -1.96 -24.09
N PRO A 310 -5.02 -3.14 -24.25
CA PRO A 310 -3.80 -3.33 -25.05
C PRO A 310 -3.94 -2.92 -26.52
N ASP A 311 -5.18 -2.77 -27.02
CA ASP A 311 -5.51 -2.36 -28.40
C ASP A 311 -6.08 -0.94 -28.52
N SER A 312 -5.93 -0.08 -27.49
CA SER A 312 -6.46 1.29 -27.50
C SER A 312 -5.89 2.19 -28.61
N SER A 313 -4.80 1.80 -29.27
CA SER A 313 -4.18 2.55 -30.37
C SER A 313 -5.08 2.75 -31.59
N ASN A 314 -6.15 1.95 -31.76
CA ASN A 314 -7.02 2.00 -32.94
C ASN A 314 -8.48 2.43 -32.65
N ARG A 315 -8.84 2.78 -31.42
CA ARG A 315 -10.19 3.25 -31.10
C ARG A 315 -10.17 4.77 -30.90
N ASP A 316 -11.03 5.48 -31.62
CA ASP A 316 -11.42 6.89 -31.38
C ASP A 316 -11.90 7.15 -29.92
N GLY A 317 -12.02 6.11 -29.08
CA GLY A 317 -12.36 6.21 -27.66
C GLY A 317 -11.16 6.25 -26.69
N ALA A 318 -9.91 6.31 -27.17
CA ALA A 318 -8.74 6.43 -26.30
C ALA A 318 -8.73 7.71 -25.45
N GLU A 319 -9.47 8.75 -25.87
CA GLU A 319 -9.62 10.01 -25.13
C GLU A 319 -10.37 9.85 -23.79
N ASN A 320 -11.10 8.75 -23.59
CA ASN A 320 -11.89 8.54 -22.37
C ASN A 320 -11.29 7.48 -21.43
N ALA A 321 -10.02 7.09 -21.59
CA ALA A 321 -9.39 6.15 -20.67
C ALA A 321 -9.38 6.73 -19.25
N LEU A 322 -9.84 5.92 -18.28
CA LEU A 322 -9.89 6.29 -16.87
C LEU A 322 -8.87 5.49 -16.05
N LEU A 323 -8.32 6.15 -15.03
CA LEU A 323 -7.64 5.53 -13.91
C LEU A 323 -8.65 5.38 -12.77
N TYR A 324 -8.88 4.16 -12.31
CA TYR A 324 -9.68 3.87 -11.13
C TYR A 324 -8.77 3.74 -9.91
N ILE A 325 -9.15 4.40 -8.83
CA ILE A 325 -8.43 4.46 -7.57
C ILE A 325 -9.33 3.87 -6.51
N PHE A 326 -9.00 2.67 -6.06
CA PHE A 326 -9.70 1.99 -4.97
C PHE A 326 -9.06 2.42 -3.65
N LEU A 327 -9.88 2.91 -2.73
CA LEU A 327 -9.49 3.48 -1.45
C LEU A 327 -10.13 2.66 -0.34
N GLN A 328 -9.34 2.19 0.61
CA GLN A 328 -9.82 1.50 1.80
C GLN A 328 -9.75 2.46 2.98
N SER A 329 -10.87 2.65 3.67
CA SER A 329 -10.93 3.46 4.90
C SER A 329 -10.36 2.72 6.11
N HIS A 330 -10.25 3.42 7.24
CA HIS A 330 -9.87 2.81 8.52
C HIS A 330 -10.85 1.72 9.00
N ASP A 331 -12.15 1.88 8.71
CA ASP A 331 -13.18 0.91 9.09
C ASP A 331 -13.24 -0.30 8.13
N GLY A 332 -12.45 -0.26 7.06
CA GLY A 332 -12.39 -1.28 6.02
C GLY A 332 -13.50 -1.16 4.98
N ASP A 333 -14.22 -0.04 4.94
CA ASP A 333 -15.08 0.32 3.81
C ASP A 333 -14.22 0.60 2.57
N LEU A 334 -14.75 0.25 1.40
CA LEU A 334 -14.09 0.42 0.10
C LEU A 334 -14.79 1.51 -0.71
N TYR A 335 -14.00 2.43 -1.26
CA TYR A 335 -14.44 3.49 -2.15
C TYR A 335 -13.68 3.43 -3.46
N VAL A 336 -14.26 3.99 -4.51
CA VAL A 336 -13.61 4.13 -5.81
C VAL A 336 -13.74 5.57 -6.31
N ARG A 337 -12.63 6.10 -6.82
CA ARG A 337 -12.60 7.38 -7.52
C ARG A 337 -11.94 7.21 -8.87
N THR A 338 -12.30 8.05 -9.83
CA THR A 338 -11.71 8.02 -11.16
C THR A 338 -10.96 9.29 -11.49
N ILE A 339 -9.93 9.15 -12.32
CA ILE A 339 -9.16 10.24 -12.91
C ILE A 339 -9.10 10.02 -14.42
N ASN A 340 -9.43 11.03 -15.21
CA ASN A 340 -9.37 10.95 -16.66
C ASN A 340 -7.93 11.10 -17.20
N ASN A 341 -7.79 11.08 -18.53
CA ASN A 341 -6.53 11.32 -19.22
C ASN A 341 -5.97 12.77 -19.08
N HIS A 342 -6.74 13.69 -18.51
CA HIS A 342 -6.32 15.06 -18.21
C HIS A 342 -5.91 15.27 -16.75
N GLY A 343 -5.90 14.21 -15.93
CA GLY A 343 -5.59 14.32 -14.51
C GLY A 343 -6.74 14.93 -13.68
N GLU A 344 -7.94 15.04 -14.27
CA GLU A 344 -9.15 15.57 -13.67
C GLU A 344 -10.00 14.44 -13.06
N SER A 345 -10.49 14.62 -11.84
CA SER A 345 -11.43 13.67 -11.25
C SER A 345 -12.82 13.84 -11.87
N GLN A 346 -13.45 12.74 -12.29
CA GLN A 346 -14.75 12.78 -12.97
C GLN A 346 -15.93 12.85 -11.98
N SER A 347 -15.74 12.39 -10.73
CA SER A 347 -16.80 12.30 -9.74
C SER A 347 -16.27 12.29 -8.31
N ASP A 348 -17.19 12.45 -7.36
CA ASP A 348 -16.93 12.10 -5.97
C ASP A 348 -16.63 10.60 -5.82
N ALA A 349 -16.01 10.26 -4.68
CA ALA A 349 -15.70 8.87 -4.37
C ALA A 349 -17.02 8.10 -4.21
N ALA A 350 -17.20 7.06 -5.01
CA ALA A 350 -18.35 6.17 -4.91
C ALA A 350 -18.06 5.05 -3.91
N TYR A 351 -19.02 4.77 -3.03
CA TYR A 351 -18.93 3.60 -2.14
C TYR A 351 -19.05 2.31 -2.94
N CYS A 352 -18.17 1.36 -2.72
CA CYS A 352 -18.27 0.02 -3.28
C CYS A 352 -19.12 -0.82 -2.33
N ASP A 353 -20.35 -1.18 -2.76
CA ASP A 353 -21.21 -2.05 -1.97
C ASP A 353 -20.63 -3.47 -1.93
N ILE A 354 -19.88 -3.79 -0.87
CA ILE A 354 -19.39 -5.15 -0.62
C ILE A 354 -20.48 -5.86 0.16
N PRO A 355 -21.17 -6.84 -0.45
CA PRO A 355 -22.33 -7.42 0.17
C PRO A 355 -21.98 -8.19 1.44
N SER A 356 -22.87 -8.04 2.41
CA SER A 356 -22.83 -8.77 3.67
C SER A 356 -23.15 -10.25 3.39
N ALA A 357 -22.13 -11.11 3.27
CA ALA A 357 -22.30 -12.55 2.99
C ALA A 357 -22.78 -13.36 4.22
N GLY A 358 -23.36 -12.69 5.22
CA GLY A 358 -24.05 -13.31 6.34
C GLY A 358 -25.49 -13.68 5.98
N LEU A 359 -25.97 -14.81 6.49
CA LEU A 359 -27.38 -15.23 6.42
C LEU A 359 -28.35 -14.18 6.98
N ASP A 360 -27.85 -13.27 7.81
CA ASP A 360 -28.62 -12.22 8.47
C ASP A 360 -28.73 -10.91 7.69
N GLY A 361 -27.93 -10.73 6.62
CA GLY A 361 -27.84 -9.48 5.85
C GLY A 361 -27.43 -8.25 6.67
N LYS A 362 -26.96 -8.44 7.91
CA LYS A 362 -26.66 -7.35 8.86
C LYS A 362 -25.19 -7.26 9.22
N THR A 363 -24.45 -8.36 9.12
CA THR A 363 -23.03 -8.37 9.49
C THR A 363 -22.20 -7.74 8.38
N ARG A 364 -21.68 -6.53 8.62
CA ARG A 364 -20.73 -5.85 7.73
C ARG A 364 -19.38 -6.56 7.73
N PHE A 365 -18.75 -6.63 6.57
CA PHE A 365 -17.35 -7.02 6.44
C PHE A 365 -16.46 -5.78 6.50
N SER A 366 -15.27 -5.96 7.08
CA SER A 366 -14.19 -5.00 7.02
C SER A 366 -13.14 -5.56 6.08
N VAL A 367 -12.82 -4.83 5.01
CA VAL A 367 -11.64 -5.13 4.19
C VAL A 367 -10.41 -4.91 5.06
N ILE A 368 -9.51 -5.88 5.08
CA ILE A 368 -8.22 -5.81 5.79
C ILE A 368 -7.12 -5.39 4.81
N SER A 369 -7.14 -5.97 3.62
CA SER A 369 -6.14 -5.71 2.57
C SER A 369 -6.74 -5.97 1.20
N MET A 370 -6.20 -5.32 0.18
CA MET A 370 -6.62 -5.48 -1.21
C MET A 370 -5.40 -5.55 -2.13
N THR A 371 -5.53 -6.34 -3.19
CA THR A 371 -4.54 -6.40 -4.27
C THR A 371 -5.25 -6.44 -5.62
N SER A 372 -4.84 -5.58 -6.54
CA SER A 372 -5.37 -5.57 -7.91
C SER A 372 -4.78 -6.74 -8.69
N GLY A 373 -5.60 -7.40 -9.49
CA GLY A 373 -5.13 -8.35 -10.50
C GLY A 373 -4.23 -7.66 -11.52
N LEU A 374 -3.30 -8.42 -12.11
CA LEU A 374 -2.33 -7.92 -13.08
C LEU A 374 -2.96 -7.13 -14.26
N THR A 375 -4.14 -7.51 -14.74
CA THR A 375 -4.83 -6.79 -15.82
C THR A 375 -5.74 -5.68 -15.33
N GLY A 376 -5.95 -5.58 -14.01
CA GLY A 376 -6.88 -4.64 -13.40
C GLY A 376 -8.35 -4.98 -13.62
N SER A 377 -8.69 -6.14 -14.16
CA SER A 377 -10.09 -6.55 -14.34
C SER A 377 -10.74 -7.04 -13.04
N LYS A 378 -9.91 -7.42 -12.06
CA LYS A 378 -10.33 -8.01 -10.79
C LYS A 378 -9.52 -7.47 -9.62
N ILE A 379 -10.10 -7.49 -8.43
CA ILE A 379 -9.42 -7.20 -7.16
C ILE A 379 -9.61 -8.40 -6.23
N CYS A 380 -8.53 -8.83 -5.59
CA CYS A 380 -8.61 -9.81 -4.51
C CYS A 380 -8.57 -9.07 -3.17
N LEU A 381 -9.58 -9.32 -2.34
CA LEU A 381 -9.75 -8.75 -1.00
C LEU A 381 -9.51 -9.81 0.06
N LEU A 382 -8.75 -9.45 1.09
CA LEU A 382 -8.76 -10.11 2.38
C LEU A 382 -9.76 -9.37 3.26
N PHE A 383 -10.77 -10.07 3.76
CA PHE A 383 -11.82 -9.46 4.57
C PHE A 383 -12.03 -10.23 5.88
N ALA A 384 -12.53 -9.54 6.90
CA ALA A 384 -12.97 -10.14 8.15
C ALA A 384 -14.34 -9.64 8.56
N ARG A 385 -14.99 -10.37 9.49
CA ARG A 385 -16.27 -9.96 10.07
C ARG A 385 -16.03 -8.96 11.19
N HIS A 386 -16.72 -7.84 11.14
CA HIS A 386 -16.63 -6.84 12.18
C HIS A 386 -17.06 -7.45 13.52
N PHE A 387 -16.30 -7.20 14.59
CA PHE A 387 -16.56 -7.68 15.97
C PHE A 387 -16.56 -9.20 16.20
N GLN A 388 -16.12 -10.02 15.25
CA GLN A 388 -16.01 -11.47 15.42
C GLN A 388 -14.57 -11.95 15.17
N SER A 389 -13.68 -11.66 16.11
CA SER A 389 -12.27 -12.07 16.05
C SER A 389 -12.07 -13.60 15.98
N GLU A 390 -13.08 -14.38 16.38
CA GLU A 390 -13.08 -15.84 16.32
C GLU A 390 -13.26 -16.40 14.90
N VAL A 391 -13.82 -15.62 13.96
CA VAL A 391 -14.03 -16.08 12.59
C VAL A 391 -12.78 -15.77 11.77
N PRO A 392 -12.14 -16.78 11.14
CA PRO A 392 -10.95 -16.54 10.33
C PRO A 392 -11.27 -15.59 9.16
N PRO A 393 -10.32 -14.72 8.78
CA PRO A 393 -10.46 -13.92 7.57
C PRO A 393 -10.74 -14.78 6.34
N GLY A 394 -11.52 -14.23 5.40
CA GLY A 394 -11.82 -14.85 4.11
C GLY A 394 -11.16 -14.12 2.96
N LEU A 395 -11.18 -14.74 1.77
CA LEU A 395 -10.81 -14.09 0.52
C LEU A 395 -12.02 -13.89 -0.36
N MET A 396 -12.08 -12.73 -1.00
CA MET A 396 -13.14 -12.38 -1.95
C MET A 396 -12.50 -11.84 -3.22
N GLU A 397 -13.00 -12.28 -4.37
CA GLU A 397 -12.68 -11.68 -5.66
C GLU A 397 -13.80 -10.71 -6.04
N LEU A 398 -13.43 -9.48 -6.40
CA LEU A 398 -14.33 -8.49 -6.99
C LEU A 398 -14.02 -8.36 -8.47
N THR A 399 -15.05 -8.52 -9.30
CA THR A 399 -14.95 -8.24 -10.73
C THR A 399 -15.29 -6.79 -10.98
N PHE A 400 -14.37 -6.12 -11.64
CA PHE A 400 -14.52 -4.73 -12.00
C PHE A 400 -15.13 -4.61 -13.40
N THR A 401 -16.23 -3.87 -13.52
CA THR A 401 -16.81 -3.56 -14.83
C THR A 401 -16.53 -2.11 -15.19
N HIS A 402 -15.91 -1.89 -16.36
CA HIS A 402 -15.70 -0.56 -16.94
C HIS A 402 -17.06 0.02 -17.36
N ARG A 403 -17.80 0.57 -16.40
CA ARG A 403 -19.08 1.26 -16.63
C ARG A 403 -18.98 2.67 -16.08
N PRO A 404 -19.77 3.62 -16.61
CA PRO A 404 -19.91 4.95 -16.01
C PRO A 404 -20.30 4.83 -14.53
N ILE A 405 -19.77 5.73 -13.71
CA ILE A 405 -19.75 5.69 -12.23
C ILE A 405 -21.15 5.65 -11.61
N ASP A 406 -22.19 6.03 -12.34
CA ASP A 406 -23.59 5.98 -11.88
C ASP A 406 -24.15 4.55 -11.75
N ALA A 407 -23.39 3.53 -12.16
CA ALA A 407 -23.73 2.11 -12.01
C ALA A 407 -22.82 1.45 -10.98
N ASP A 408 -23.37 0.48 -10.24
CA ASP A 408 -22.64 -0.36 -9.28
C ASP A 408 -21.31 -0.86 -9.87
N ILE A 409 -20.21 -0.22 -9.44
CA ILE A 409 -18.88 -0.39 -10.03
C ILE A 409 -18.34 -1.81 -9.72
N CYS A 410 -18.77 -2.37 -8.59
CA CYS A 410 -18.42 -3.71 -8.12
C CYS A 410 -19.62 -4.65 -8.27
N ALA A 411 -20.12 -4.79 -9.49
CA ALA A 411 -21.36 -5.53 -9.79
C ALA A 411 -21.30 -7.03 -9.41
N ASP A 412 -20.13 -7.66 -9.48
CA ASP A 412 -19.97 -9.09 -9.23
C ASP A 412 -18.84 -9.35 -8.23
N HIS A 413 -19.14 -10.18 -7.22
CA HIS A 413 -18.19 -10.59 -6.19
C HIS A 413 -18.34 -12.08 -5.92
N TYR A 414 -17.24 -12.73 -5.57
CA TYR A 414 -17.20 -14.17 -5.27
C TYR A 414 -16.31 -14.42 -4.06
N VAL A 415 -16.89 -14.98 -2.99
CA VAL A 415 -16.11 -15.48 -1.86
C VAL A 415 -15.35 -16.72 -2.32
N LEU A 416 -14.03 -16.69 -2.22
CA LEU A 416 -13.19 -17.80 -2.63
C LEU A 416 -13.28 -18.94 -1.60
N PRO A 417 -13.32 -20.20 -2.04
CA PRO A 417 -13.28 -21.33 -1.13
C PRO A 417 -11.95 -21.35 -0.36
N ASP A 418 -12.05 -21.50 0.95
CA ASP A 418 -10.91 -21.53 1.88
C ASP A 418 -10.23 -22.91 1.97
N VAL A 419 -10.81 -23.92 1.32
CA VAL A 419 -10.30 -25.29 1.32
C VAL A 419 -8.87 -25.33 0.79
N ASN A 420 -7.96 -25.85 1.63
CA ASN A 420 -6.51 -25.96 1.39
C ASN A 420 -5.74 -24.64 1.35
N LEU A 421 -6.39 -23.48 1.55
CA LEU A 421 -5.67 -22.22 1.75
C LEU A 421 -4.91 -22.26 3.08
N PRO A 422 -3.80 -21.51 3.20
CA PRO A 422 -3.15 -21.37 4.48
C PRO A 422 -4.07 -20.61 5.44
N PHE A 423 -3.80 -20.73 6.73
CA PHE A 423 -4.56 -19.99 7.74
C PHE A 423 -4.40 -18.48 7.57
N LEU A 424 -5.45 -17.83 7.07
CA LEU A 424 -5.44 -16.40 6.72
C LEU A 424 -5.43 -15.45 7.92
N HIS A 425 -5.57 -15.98 9.14
CA HIS A 425 -5.33 -15.18 10.34
C HIS A 425 -3.86 -14.81 10.47
N PHE A 426 -2.91 -15.54 9.83
CA PHE A 426 -1.48 -15.27 9.91
C PHE A 426 -0.98 -14.15 8.96
N TRP A 427 -1.70 -13.02 8.92
CA TRP A 427 -1.32 -11.76 8.25
C TRP A 427 -0.73 -11.98 6.85
N PRO A 428 -1.54 -12.49 5.90
CA PRO A 428 -1.01 -12.90 4.62
C PRO A 428 -0.56 -11.69 3.78
N CYS A 429 0.56 -11.85 3.08
CA CYS A 429 0.87 -11.03 1.90
C CYS A 429 0.33 -11.76 0.66
N ILE A 430 -0.27 -11.00 -0.26
CA ILE A 430 -1.04 -11.55 -1.38
C ILE A 430 -0.64 -10.83 -2.67
N ASP A 431 -0.51 -11.59 -3.76
CA ASP A 431 -0.40 -11.06 -5.11
C ASP A 431 -1.22 -11.89 -6.09
N PHE A 432 -1.74 -11.26 -7.14
CA PHE A 432 -2.77 -11.86 -7.98
C PHE A 432 -2.56 -11.58 -9.47
N ASP A 433 -2.48 -12.65 -10.27
CA ASP A 433 -2.56 -12.58 -11.73
C ASP A 433 -3.94 -13.08 -12.17
N ASP A 434 -4.84 -12.13 -12.40
CA ASP A 434 -6.22 -12.36 -12.79
C ASP A 434 -6.38 -12.86 -14.23
N SER A 435 -5.35 -12.72 -15.06
CA SER A 435 -5.36 -13.20 -16.44
C SER A 435 -4.94 -14.66 -16.59
N ARG A 436 -4.14 -15.15 -15.63
CA ARG A 436 -3.79 -16.57 -15.49
C ARG A 436 -4.63 -17.31 -14.48
N GLY A 437 -5.32 -16.60 -13.59
CA GLY A 437 -5.98 -17.21 -12.45
C GLY A 437 -4.98 -17.83 -11.48
N VAL A 438 -3.92 -17.08 -11.14
CA VAL A 438 -2.92 -17.49 -10.15
C VAL A 438 -2.92 -16.49 -9.01
N LEU A 439 -3.11 -16.99 -7.80
CA LEU A 439 -3.11 -16.23 -6.56
C LEU A 439 -2.00 -16.78 -5.66
N ILE A 440 -1.10 -15.92 -5.17
CA ILE A 440 -0.08 -16.33 -4.21
C ILE A 440 -0.36 -15.73 -2.85
N ILE A 441 -0.15 -16.53 -1.80
CA ILE A 441 -0.40 -16.16 -0.42
C ILE A 441 0.83 -16.58 0.38
N GLY A 442 1.51 -15.62 1.01
CA GLY A 442 2.59 -15.85 1.97
C GLY A 442 2.14 -15.52 3.38
N THR A 443 2.46 -16.33 4.39
CA THR A 443 2.02 -16.10 5.78
C THR A 443 3.17 -15.83 6.75
N SER A 444 2.83 -15.29 7.93
CA SER A 444 3.75 -15.12 9.06
C SER A 444 4.37 -16.43 9.56
N ARG A 445 3.76 -17.57 9.23
CA ARG A 445 4.25 -18.92 9.60
C ARG A 445 5.24 -19.50 8.59
N GLY A 446 5.50 -18.79 7.50
CA GLY A 446 6.39 -19.28 6.44
C GLY A 446 5.72 -20.18 5.42
N ASP A 447 4.39 -20.21 5.40
CA ASP A 447 3.64 -20.91 4.36
C ASP A 447 3.52 -20.00 3.13
N LEU A 448 3.93 -20.52 1.98
CA LEU A 448 3.75 -19.93 0.66
C LEU A 448 2.83 -20.84 -0.15
N CYS A 449 1.60 -20.42 -0.41
CA CYS A 449 0.63 -21.19 -1.18
C CYS A 449 0.31 -20.52 -2.50
N ILE A 450 0.37 -21.30 -3.57
CA ILE A 450 0.04 -20.91 -4.95
C ILE A 450 -1.30 -21.55 -5.29
N SER A 451 -2.33 -20.73 -5.39
CA SER A 451 -3.69 -21.15 -5.69
C SER A 451 -4.01 -20.87 -7.16
N ARG A 452 -4.64 -21.82 -7.84
CA ARG A 452 -5.01 -21.71 -9.25
C ARG A 452 -6.49 -21.93 -9.48
N PHE A 453 -7.08 -21.04 -10.28
CA PHE A 453 -8.46 -21.13 -10.74
C PHE A 453 -8.62 -22.11 -11.92
N VAL A 454 -7.55 -22.30 -12.71
CA VAL A 454 -7.51 -23.24 -13.83
C VAL A 454 -6.29 -24.15 -13.76
N PRO A 455 -6.34 -25.36 -14.35
CA PRO A 455 -5.18 -26.25 -14.42
C PRO A 455 -3.97 -25.58 -15.11
N PRO A 456 -2.74 -25.87 -14.66
CA PRO A 456 -1.52 -25.21 -15.18
C PRO A 456 -1.26 -25.48 -16.67
N ASP A 457 -1.79 -26.57 -17.22
CA ASP A 457 -1.65 -26.99 -18.62
C ASP A 457 -2.72 -26.37 -19.55
N THR A 458 -3.59 -25.51 -19.03
CA THR A 458 -4.65 -24.85 -19.84
C THR A 458 -4.04 -23.99 -20.95
N LEU A 459 -2.91 -23.36 -20.66
CA LEU A 459 -2.20 -22.43 -21.53
C LEU A 459 -0.79 -22.97 -21.86
N PRO A 460 -0.50 -23.35 -23.12
CA PRO A 460 0.80 -23.87 -23.52
C PRO A 460 1.93 -22.86 -23.29
N ALA A 461 3.13 -23.34 -22.94
CA ALA A 461 4.30 -22.48 -22.70
C ALA A 461 4.65 -21.63 -23.94
N GLU A 462 4.48 -22.17 -25.15
CA GLU A 462 4.73 -21.42 -26.38
C GLU A 462 3.72 -20.28 -26.67
N SER A 463 2.63 -20.17 -25.91
CA SER A 463 1.59 -19.17 -26.16
C SER A 463 1.87 -17.81 -25.52
N VAL A 464 2.81 -17.76 -24.59
CA VAL A 464 3.15 -16.57 -23.78
C VAL A 464 4.64 -16.31 -23.76
N VAL A 465 5.02 -15.14 -23.25
CA VAL A 465 6.41 -14.75 -22.97
C VAL A 465 6.60 -14.78 -21.46
N ASP A 466 6.57 -15.98 -20.85
CA ASP A 466 6.76 -16.13 -19.40
C ASP A 466 8.19 -16.50 -18.99
N ASP A 467 9.12 -16.66 -19.95
CA ASP A 467 10.54 -16.87 -19.66
C ASP A 467 11.22 -15.61 -19.13
N LEU A 468 12.17 -15.76 -18.22
CA LEU A 468 12.97 -14.64 -17.71
C LEU A 468 13.90 -14.08 -18.81
N PRO A 469 14.09 -12.75 -18.88
CA PRO A 469 14.95 -12.14 -19.88
C PRO A 469 16.44 -12.47 -19.68
N GLN A 470 17.27 -12.29 -20.71
CA GLN A 470 18.72 -12.39 -20.56
C GLN A 470 19.26 -11.18 -19.79
N LEU A 471 20.14 -11.42 -18.83
CA LEU A 471 20.77 -10.35 -18.05
C LEU A 471 21.79 -9.60 -18.91
N ALA A 472 21.66 -8.27 -18.98
CA ALA A 472 22.59 -7.41 -19.73
C ALA A 472 23.99 -7.34 -19.11
N THR A 473 24.07 -7.43 -17.78
CA THR A 473 25.33 -7.29 -17.03
C THR A 473 25.95 -8.67 -16.78
N GLN A 474 27.23 -8.83 -17.13
CA GLN A 474 27.98 -10.02 -16.70
C GLN A 474 28.08 -10.01 -15.17
N VAL A 475 27.50 -11.02 -14.55
CA VAL A 475 27.45 -11.16 -13.10
C VAL A 475 28.83 -11.60 -12.62
N ASN A 476 29.48 -10.80 -11.78
CA ASN A 476 30.62 -11.30 -11.01
C ASN A 476 30.09 -12.37 -10.04
N ASP A 477 30.66 -13.57 -10.05
CA ASP A 477 30.21 -14.73 -9.23
C ASP A 477 30.36 -14.54 -7.70
N ASN A 478 30.58 -13.31 -7.21
CA ASN A 478 30.71 -12.98 -5.79
C ASN A 478 29.37 -12.99 -5.02
N CYS A 479 28.25 -13.44 -5.62
CA CYS A 479 26.89 -13.31 -5.05
C CYS A 479 26.58 -14.20 -3.82
N LEU A 480 27.51 -15.02 -3.32
CA LEU A 480 27.27 -15.89 -2.16
C LEU A 480 28.10 -15.54 -0.93
N LEU A 481 28.55 -14.29 -0.81
CA LEU A 481 29.12 -13.84 0.46
C LEU A 481 28.04 -13.88 1.54
N SER A 482 28.39 -14.43 2.70
CA SER A 482 27.53 -14.43 3.88
C SER A 482 27.17 -12.98 4.23
N VAL A 483 25.90 -12.61 4.06
CA VAL A 483 25.37 -11.32 4.50
C VAL A 483 24.92 -11.48 5.94
N THR A 484 25.60 -10.80 6.86
CA THR A 484 25.18 -10.74 8.26
C THR A 484 23.95 -9.86 8.38
N LEU A 485 22.96 -10.27 9.17
CA LEU A 485 21.83 -9.42 9.51
C LEU A 485 22.31 -8.15 10.25
N ASP A 486 21.93 -6.99 9.72
CA ASP A 486 22.15 -5.67 10.32
C ASP A 486 20.82 -5.13 10.85
N LEU A 487 20.26 -5.83 11.84
CA LEU A 487 19.04 -5.37 12.51
C LEU A 487 19.34 -4.26 13.52
N PRO A 488 18.35 -3.40 13.84
CA PRO A 488 18.43 -2.50 14.99
C PRO A 488 18.88 -3.22 16.27
N LEU A 489 19.70 -2.54 17.08
CA LEU A 489 20.29 -3.11 18.30
C LEU A 489 19.25 -3.66 19.28
N PHE A 490 18.04 -3.08 19.31
CA PHE A 490 16.92 -3.61 20.06
C PHE A 490 16.69 -5.11 19.82
N HIS A 491 16.65 -5.55 18.56
CA HIS A 491 16.39 -6.96 18.24
C HIS A 491 17.55 -7.88 18.66
N GLN A 492 18.78 -7.35 18.73
CA GLN A 492 19.95 -8.10 19.18
C GLN A 492 19.93 -8.32 20.70
N HIS A 493 19.29 -7.43 21.44
CA HIS A 493 19.19 -7.46 22.90
C HIS A 493 17.75 -7.70 23.40
N ARG A 494 16.86 -8.16 22.53
CA ARG A 494 15.41 -8.23 22.79
C ARG A 494 15.05 -8.99 24.07
N GLU A 495 15.58 -10.20 24.24
CA GLU A 495 15.30 -11.03 25.42
C GLU A 495 15.75 -10.35 26.71
N TYR A 496 16.86 -9.61 26.65
CA TYR A 496 17.40 -8.87 27.77
C TYR A 496 16.54 -7.63 28.09
N LEU A 497 16.18 -6.86 27.06
CA LEU A 497 15.40 -5.62 27.19
C LEU A 497 13.96 -5.85 27.69
N HIS A 498 13.37 -7.01 27.39
CA HIS A 498 12.05 -7.35 27.90
C HIS A 498 12.06 -7.75 29.37
N ASN A 499 13.04 -8.55 29.80
CA ASN A 499 13.06 -9.15 31.13
C ASN A 499 13.64 -8.25 32.23
N ASP A 500 14.56 -7.35 31.88
CA ASP A 500 15.21 -6.49 32.86
C ASP A 500 14.54 -5.12 32.98
N ASP A 501 14.55 -4.57 34.21
CA ASP A 501 14.05 -3.23 34.51
C ASP A 501 15.04 -2.12 34.10
N ALA A 502 16.33 -2.46 33.96
CA ALA A 502 17.39 -1.50 33.66
C ALA A 502 18.10 -1.82 32.34
N ILE A 503 18.23 -0.82 31.48
CA ILE A 503 18.96 -0.93 30.21
C ILE A 503 20.44 -0.56 30.44
N PRO A 504 21.41 -1.43 30.10
CA PRO A 504 22.83 -1.15 30.24
C PRO A 504 23.22 0.16 29.57
N PRO A 505 24.00 1.04 30.23
CA PRO A 505 24.37 2.34 29.69
C PRO A 505 24.99 2.27 28.29
N GLN A 506 25.78 1.23 28.01
CA GLN A 506 26.41 1.05 26.70
C GLN A 506 25.40 0.77 25.59
N ILE A 507 24.30 0.09 25.89
CA ILE A 507 23.21 -0.16 24.94
C ILE A 507 22.42 1.14 24.73
N VAL A 508 22.15 1.89 25.81
CA VAL A 508 21.51 3.22 25.74
C VAL A 508 22.32 4.13 24.82
N GLU A 509 23.61 4.31 25.06
CA GLU A 509 24.50 5.17 24.26
C GLU A 509 24.47 4.85 22.75
N GLN A 510 24.43 3.57 22.39
CA GLN A 510 24.37 3.16 20.99
C GLN A 510 22.99 3.39 20.36
N LEU A 511 21.91 3.17 21.11
CA LEU A 511 20.54 3.41 20.64
C LEU A 511 20.29 4.90 20.42
N ILE A 512 20.69 5.75 21.38
CA ILE A 512 20.45 7.20 21.33
C ILE A 512 21.37 7.94 20.36
N HIS A 513 22.38 7.28 19.78
CA HIS A 513 23.30 7.92 18.85
C HIS A 513 22.58 8.60 17.68
N HIS A 514 21.46 8.01 17.23
CA HIS A 514 20.66 8.50 16.10
C HIS A 514 19.54 9.46 16.52
N TRP A 515 19.30 9.66 17.82
CA TRP A 515 18.25 10.52 18.38
C TRP A 515 18.60 12.02 18.37
N ARG A 516 19.76 12.36 17.81
CA ARG A 516 20.20 13.75 17.68
C ARG A 516 19.36 14.51 16.65
N LEU A 517 19.31 15.83 16.83
CA LEU A 517 18.80 16.68 15.78
C LEU A 517 19.77 16.71 14.60
N PRO A 518 19.25 16.93 13.39
CA PRO A 518 20.06 17.11 12.19
C PRO A 518 21.03 18.29 12.31
N GLY A 519 22.21 18.17 11.70
CA GLY A 519 23.15 19.29 11.52
C GLY A 519 23.82 19.78 12.80
N ASP A 520 24.08 18.88 13.76
CA ASP A 520 24.66 19.20 15.07
C ASP A 520 23.87 20.25 15.87
N MET A 521 22.58 20.43 15.55
CA MET A 521 21.73 21.37 16.27
C MET A 521 21.52 20.90 17.71
N ILE A 522 21.74 21.79 18.66
CA ILE A 522 21.52 21.54 20.08
C ILE A 522 20.37 22.44 20.51
N ILE A 523 19.26 21.82 20.93
CA ILE A 523 18.19 22.53 21.63
C ILE A 523 18.48 22.40 23.12
N SER A 524 18.60 23.54 23.79
CA SER A 524 18.67 23.61 25.25
C SER A 524 17.52 24.50 25.70
N ALA A 525 16.69 23.97 26.58
CA ALA A 525 15.60 24.70 27.20
C ALA A 525 15.55 24.35 28.68
N PRO A 526 15.27 25.32 29.58
CA PRO A 526 15.15 25.04 31.00
C PRO A 526 14.16 23.89 31.25
N GLY A 527 14.59 22.92 32.05
CA GLY A 527 13.79 21.76 32.48
C GLY A 527 13.41 20.75 31.37
N TRP A 528 14.02 20.86 30.19
CA TRP A 528 14.05 19.79 29.19
C TRP A 528 15.43 19.17 29.14
N SER A 529 15.49 17.85 29.02
CA SER A 529 16.74 17.09 29.02
C SER A 529 16.85 16.14 27.83
N ASN A 530 18.09 15.91 27.41
CA ASN A 530 18.49 14.83 26.52
C ASN A 530 19.34 13.77 27.25
N ASP A 531 19.42 13.82 28.58
CA ASP A 531 20.06 12.79 29.39
C ASP A 531 19.13 11.59 29.52
N TRP A 532 19.15 10.73 28.50
CA TRP A 532 18.30 9.55 28.43
C TRP A 532 18.55 8.53 29.54
N HIS A 533 19.67 8.62 30.29
CA HIS A 533 19.90 7.77 31.45
C HIS A 533 18.99 8.10 32.64
N GLN A 534 18.49 9.33 32.71
CA GLN A 534 17.52 9.75 33.72
C GLN A 534 16.07 9.58 33.25
N PHE A 535 15.85 9.25 31.98
CA PHE A 535 14.51 9.15 31.40
C PHE A 535 13.79 7.86 31.83
N LYS A 536 12.76 7.99 32.67
CA LYS A 536 11.99 6.85 33.23
C LYS A 536 11.32 5.97 32.17
N ASN A 537 10.80 6.59 31.10
CA ASN A 537 10.04 5.88 30.06
C ASN A 537 10.91 5.42 28.88
N LEU A 538 12.24 5.32 29.06
CA LEU A 538 13.17 4.98 27.98
C LEU A 538 12.80 3.66 27.28
N LYS A 539 12.34 2.66 28.03
CA LYS A 539 11.97 1.34 27.52
C LYS A 539 10.92 1.41 26.40
N HIS A 540 9.97 2.35 26.47
CA HIS A 540 8.92 2.51 25.47
C HIS A 540 9.41 3.15 24.16
N TRP A 541 10.56 3.83 24.20
CA TRP A 541 11.11 4.57 23.06
C TRP A 541 12.25 3.84 22.34
N ILE A 542 12.95 2.94 23.04
CA ILE A 542 14.06 2.19 22.45
C ILE A 542 13.62 1.13 21.44
N MET A 543 12.35 0.70 21.49
CA MET A 543 11.83 -0.25 20.53
C MET A 543 11.65 0.47 19.19
N PRO A 544 12.41 0.06 18.14
CA PRO A 544 12.28 0.66 16.84
C PRO A 544 10.93 0.28 16.26
N SER A 545 10.59 0.94 15.17
CA SER A 545 9.40 0.53 14.45
C SER A 545 9.54 -0.83 13.76
N LEU A 546 8.42 -1.56 13.70
CA LEU A 546 8.39 -2.97 13.31
C LEU A 546 9.05 -3.23 11.96
N ARG A 547 10.09 -4.09 11.96
CA ARG A 547 10.83 -4.45 10.74
C ARG A 547 10.15 -5.56 9.96
N TRP A 548 9.32 -6.38 10.62
CA TRP A 548 8.48 -7.39 9.99
C TRP A 548 7.00 -6.95 9.90
N GLY A 549 6.71 -5.66 10.13
CA GLY A 549 5.34 -5.18 10.24
C GLY A 549 4.56 -5.96 11.30
N ARG A 550 3.32 -6.36 10.99
CA ARG A 550 2.50 -7.17 11.92
C ARG A 550 3.04 -8.59 12.16
N LEU A 551 4.05 -9.03 11.41
CA LEU A 551 4.70 -10.34 11.60
C LEU A 551 5.84 -10.26 12.62
N ASP A 552 6.14 -9.07 13.16
CA ASP A 552 7.18 -8.88 14.15
C ASP A 552 6.82 -9.68 15.42
N PRO A 553 7.75 -10.48 15.96
CA PRO A 553 7.41 -11.33 17.10
C PRO A 553 7.09 -10.53 18.37
N ASP A 554 7.35 -9.21 18.41
CA ASP A 554 6.87 -8.34 19.48
C ASP A 554 5.38 -7.99 19.34
N PHE A 555 4.82 -7.96 18.13
CA PHE A 555 3.43 -7.54 17.85
C PHE A 555 2.34 -8.41 18.52
N ILE A 556 2.63 -9.68 18.81
CA ILE A 556 1.64 -10.66 19.28
C ILE A 556 1.40 -10.56 20.82
N ALA A 557 2.23 -9.83 21.55
CA ALA A 557 1.98 -9.61 22.98
C ALA A 557 0.70 -8.77 23.17
N SER A 558 -0.20 -9.20 24.07
CA SER A 558 -1.49 -8.53 24.32
C SER A 558 -1.37 -7.05 24.69
N ASP A 559 -0.19 -6.63 25.16
CA ASP A 559 0.08 -5.26 25.58
C ASP A 559 1.17 -4.62 24.68
N TYR A 560 1.31 -5.09 23.44
CA TYR A 560 2.30 -4.61 22.48
C TYR A 560 2.38 -3.08 22.39
N TRP A 561 1.21 -2.44 22.35
CA TRP A 561 1.11 -1.00 22.28
C TRP A 561 1.74 -0.34 23.51
N ASP A 562 1.58 -0.92 24.70
CA ASP A 562 2.13 -0.39 25.94
C ASP A 562 3.64 -0.40 26.01
N TYR A 563 4.28 -1.31 25.27
CA TYR A 563 5.74 -1.42 25.26
C TYR A 563 6.43 -0.54 24.20
N SER A 564 5.68 0.15 23.32
CA SER A 564 6.32 0.97 22.27
C SER A 564 5.55 2.22 21.85
N THR A 565 5.97 3.35 22.43
CA THR A 565 5.52 4.68 22.03
C THR A 565 5.83 4.95 20.54
N VAL A 566 6.97 4.47 20.03
CA VAL A 566 7.33 4.61 18.60
C VAL A 566 6.28 3.98 17.68
N ASN A 567 5.82 2.76 17.98
CA ASN A 567 4.83 2.08 17.14
C ASN A 567 3.41 2.57 17.41
N LYS A 568 3.07 2.96 18.64
CA LYS A 568 1.85 3.71 18.97
C LYS A 568 1.73 4.95 18.07
N ILE A 569 2.76 5.81 18.04
CA ILE A 569 2.80 7.00 17.17
C ILE A 569 2.56 6.64 15.69
N ARG A 570 3.27 5.63 15.17
CA ARG A 570 3.12 5.25 13.75
C ARG A 570 1.74 4.71 13.43
N PHE A 571 1.14 3.94 14.34
CA PHE A 571 -0.18 3.37 14.13
C PHE A 571 -1.28 4.43 14.23
N SER A 572 -1.26 5.26 15.27
CA SER A 572 -2.28 6.30 15.52
C SER A 572 -2.24 7.42 14.50
N PHE A 573 -1.06 7.81 14.03
CA PHE A 573 -0.90 8.96 13.12
C PHE A 573 -0.48 8.56 11.69
N GLY A 574 -0.32 7.27 11.43
CA GLY A 574 0.05 6.73 10.12
C GLY A 574 1.48 6.99 9.66
N PHE A 575 2.38 7.55 10.50
CA PHE A 575 3.73 7.91 10.08
C PHE A 575 4.50 6.73 9.46
N SER A 576 5.04 6.97 8.27
CA SER A 576 5.88 6.00 7.57
C SER A 576 7.34 6.11 8.02
N GLY A 577 7.81 7.31 8.36
CA GLY A 577 9.14 7.55 8.92
C GLY A 577 9.30 6.97 10.33
N GLU A 578 10.54 6.99 10.83
CA GLU A 578 10.89 6.52 12.18
C GLU A 578 10.79 7.68 13.19
N PRO A 579 9.86 7.63 14.16
CA PRO A 579 9.89 8.53 15.31
C PRO A 579 11.20 8.40 16.08
N CYS A 580 11.92 9.50 16.25
CA CYS A 580 13.17 9.56 17.01
C CYS A 580 13.01 10.59 18.13
N PRO A 581 12.98 10.19 19.41
CA PRO A 581 12.88 11.13 20.52
C PRO A 581 14.14 12.02 20.57
N VAL A 582 13.99 13.26 21.04
CA VAL A 582 15.04 14.29 21.02
C VAL A 582 15.25 14.91 22.39
N LEU A 583 14.15 15.23 23.09
CA LEU A 583 14.16 15.77 24.45
C LEU A 583 12.97 15.21 25.23
N TYR A 584 13.09 15.15 26.55
CA TYR A 584 11.96 14.90 27.45
C TYR A 584 11.90 15.98 28.53
N LEU A 585 10.72 16.17 29.12
CA LEU A 585 10.50 17.13 30.20
C LEU A 585 10.93 16.49 31.54
N GLU A 586 11.87 17.12 32.25
CA GLU A 586 12.53 16.53 33.45
C GLU A 586 11.53 16.21 34.57
N ASP A 587 10.54 17.08 34.78
CA ASP A 587 9.52 16.91 35.82
C ASP A 587 8.33 16.03 35.37
N ASN A 588 8.19 15.78 34.06
CA ASN A 588 7.11 14.96 33.49
C ASN A 588 7.62 14.13 32.29
N HIS A 589 8.01 12.88 32.56
CA HIS A 589 8.60 11.98 31.58
C HIS A 589 7.59 11.44 30.55
N ASP A 590 6.32 11.77 30.67
CA ASP A 590 5.29 11.42 29.69
C ASP A 590 5.25 12.43 28.53
N MET A 591 5.94 13.57 28.69
CA MET A 591 6.07 14.59 27.65
C MET A 591 7.42 14.48 26.95
N VAL A 592 7.39 14.17 25.65
CA VAL A 592 8.58 13.94 24.83
C VAL A 592 8.50 14.74 23.55
N ILE A 593 9.57 15.47 23.23
CA ILE A 593 9.79 16.00 21.90
C ILE A 593 10.49 14.95 21.07
N PHE A 594 9.91 14.59 19.94
CA PHE A 594 10.51 13.67 18.98
C PHE A 594 10.52 14.27 17.59
N ARG A 595 11.16 13.59 16.63
CA ARG A 595 11.18 13.99 15.22
C ARG A 595 10.84 12.83 14.30
N VAL A 596 10.27 13.16 13.14
CA VAL A 596 10.18 12.25 11.98
C VAL A 596 10.88 12.95 10.82
N GLY A 597 12.05 12.41 10.44
CA GLY A 597 13.00 13.09 9.56
C GLY A 597 13.47 14.40 10.22
N MET A 598 13.20 15.53 9.56
CA MET A 598 13.55 16.87 10.03
C MET A 598 12.46 17.55 10.87
N ARG A 599 11.26 16.97 10.95
CA ARG A 599 10.10 17.64 11.59
C ARG A 599 10.01 17.28 13.07
N PRO A 600 10.03 18.26 13.98
CA PRO A 600 9.79 18.03 15.38
C PRO A 600 8.29 17.95 15.71
N TYR A 601 7.99 17.12 16.70
CA TYR A 601 6.69 16.90 17.29
C TYR A 601 6.80 16.88 18.81
N ILE A 602 5.73 17.26 19.49
CA ILE A 602 5.57 17.11 20.94
C ILE A 602 4.51 16.05 21.17
N LEU A 603 4.86 15.00 21.92
CA LEU A 603 3.95 13.97 22.39
C LEU A 603 3.70 14.15 23.89
N PHE A 604 2.44 13.97 24.29
CA PHE A 604 2.05 13.72 25.68
C PHE A 604 1.42 12.33 25.78
N ASP A 605 2.10 11.41 26.47
CA ASP A 605 1.72 10.01 26.67
C ASP A 605 1.04 9.85 28.04
N GLY A 606 -0.21 10.31 28.17
CA GLY A 606 -0.92 10.35 29.46
C GLY A 606 -1.06 8.95 30.10
N GLN A 607 -0.88 8.84 31.41
CA GLN A 607 -0.98 7.57 32.16
C GLN A 607 -2.42 7.03 32.34
N ALA A 608 -3.43 7.73 31.84
CA ALA A 608 -4.80 7.25 31.92
C ALA A 608 -5.00 6.19 30.84
N HIS A 609 -5.26 4.95 31.26
CA HIS A 609 -5.88 3.75 30.65
C HIS A 609 -6.28 3.66 29.15
N ASP A 610 -5.97 4.64 28.31
CA ASP A 610 -6.27 4.69 26.89
C ASP A 610 -5.07 4.18 26.10
N ASP A 611 -5.35 3.29 25.15
CA ASP A 611 -4.33 2.63 24.32
C ASP A 611 -3.57 3.58 23.38
N PHE A 612 -3.87 4.89 23.40
CA PHE A 612 -3.41 5.86 22.39
C PHE A 612 -2.85 7.17 22.96
N PRO A 613 -1.82 7.74 22.30
CA PRO A 613 -1.23 9.01 22.71
C PRO A 613 -2.26 10.14 22.74
N ALA A 614 -2.32 10.88 23.84
CA ALA A 614 -3.38 11.86 24.11
C ALA A 614 -3.27 13.13 23.25
N ALA A 615 -2.07 13.55 22.84
CA ALA A 615 -1.91 14.72 21.96
C ALA A 615 -0.59 14.71 21.17
N LEU A 616 -0.64 15.21 19.93
CA LEU A 616 0.51 15.40 19.05
C LEU A 616 0.52 16.81 18.46
N PHE A 617 1.60 17.56 18.71
CA PHE A 617 1.76 18.91 18.16
C PHE A 617 2.93 18.99 17.19
N ARG A 618 2.68 19.45 15.96
CA ARG A 618 3.70 19.69 14.95
C ARG A 618 4.24 21.13 15.06
N THR A 619 5.55 21.31 14.98
CA THR A 619 6.17 22.64 14.89
C THR A 619 7.35 22.65 13.91
N SER A 620 7.86 23.83 13.56
CA SER A 620 9.14 23.96 12.85
C SER A 620 10.27 24.01 13.85
N ILE A 621 11.46 23.55 13.48
CA ILE A 621 12.66 23.60 14.34
C ILE A 621 12.90 25.02 14.91
N ASP A 622 12.79 26.05 14.09
CA ASP A 622 13.02 27.45 14.52
C ASP A 622 11.99 27.91 15.57
N ARG A 623 10.75 27.42 15.46
CA ARG A 623 9.66 27.72 16.40
C ARG A 623 9.74 26.88 17.66
N LEU A 624 10.27 25.66 17.57
CA LEU A 624 10.42 24.78 18.73
C LEU A 624 11.24 25.46 19.81
N GLN A 625 12.39 26.03 19.44
CA GLN A 625 13.23 26.75 20.40
C GLN A 625 12.49 27.93 21.04
N LEU A 626 11.80 28.74 20.23
CA LEU A 626 11.00 29.87 20.73
C LEU A 626 9.88 29.42 21.69
N LEU A 627 9.21 28.31 21.38
CA LEU A 627 8.15 27.75 22.23
C LEU A 627 8.73 27.30 23.58
N LEU A 628 9.87 26.62 23.56
CA LEU A 628 10.50 26.10 24.77
C LEU A 628 11.06 27.23 25.66
N GLU A 629 11.63 28.28 25.07
CA GLU A 629 12.18 29.43 25.80
C GLU A 629 11.09 30.30 26.46
N ASN A 630 9.91 30.44 25.82
CA ASN A 630 8.88 31.39 26.26
C ASN A 630 7.74 30.79 27.09
N GLN A 631 7.51 29.46 27.03
CA GLN A 631 6.29 28.85 27.62
C GLN A 631 6.51 27.89 28.78
N TYR A 632 7.73 27.69 29.28
CA TYR A 632 7.98 26.74 30.39
C TYR A 632 7.11 26.99 31.66
N PRO A 633 6.83 28.24 32.11
CA PRO A 633 5.92 28.48 33.22
C PRO A 633 4.41 28.37 32.87
N ARG A 634 4.07 28.19 31.59
CA ARG A 634 2.71 28.23 31.02
C ARG A 634 2.28 26.93 30.32
N LEU A 635 3.00 25.82 30.48
CA LEU A 635 2.52 24.49 30.09
C LEU A 635 1.61 23.86 31.17
N ALA A 636 1.61 24.38 32.40
CA ALA A 636 0.69 23.98 33.47
C ALA A 636 -0.84 24.10 33.16
N PRO A 637 -1.32 25.03 32.31
CA PRO A 637 -2.69 25.04 31.79
C PRO A 637 -2.95 23.97 30.73
N ILE A 638 -1.94 23.45 30.03
CA ILE A 638 -2.10 22.27 29.16
C ILE A 638 -2.30 21.04 30.03
N ASP A 639 -1.53 20.90 31.12
CA ASP A 639 -1.83 19.90 32.16
C ASP A 639 -3.25 20.06 32.68
N ARG A 640 -3.77 21.28 32.93
CA ARG A 640 -5.18 21.47 33.32
C ARG A 640 -6.20 21.18 32.22
N ALA A 641 -5.93 21.53 30.96
CA ALA A 641 -6.83 21.26 29.83
C ALA A 641 -6.90 19.75 29.55
N LEU A 642 -5.76 19.07 29.63
CA LEU A 642 -5.64 17.61 29.51
C LEU A 642 -6.18 16.89 30.75
N GLN A 643 -5.95 17.42 31.96
CA GLN A 643 -6.53 16.93 33.21
C GLN A 643 -8.05 17.12 33.22
N TYR A 644 -8.59 18.19 32.62
CA TYR A 644 -10.03 18.38 32.45
C TYR A 644 -10.63 17.41 31.43
N LEU A 645 -9.87 17.06 30.38
CA LEU A 645 -10.21 16.01 29.42
C LEU A 645 -10.19 14.60 30.06
N THR A 646 -9.26 14.33 30.99
CA THR A 646 -9.10 13.02 31.67
C THR A 646 -9.92 12.85 32.96
N GLU A 647 -10.26 13.92 33.69
CA GLU A 647 -11.12 13.87 34.90
C GLU A 647 -12.61 13.71 34.56
N CYS A 648 -13.01 13.87 33.29
CA CYS A 648 -14.37 13.57 32.83
C CYS A 648 -14.64 12.07 32.63
N ASP A 649 -13.67 11.19 32.92
CA ASP A 649 -13.65 9.77 32.55
C ASP A 649 -13.84 8.79 33.74
N ASP A 650 -14.76 9.11 34.64
CA ASP A 650 -14.99 8.31 35.87
C ASP A 650 -15.92 7.07 35.63
N HIS A 651 -15.27 5.91 35.49
CA HIS A 651 -15.61 4.58 36.07
C HIS A 651 -16.97 3.86 35.83
N THR A 652 -17.58 3.89 34.64
CA THR A 652 -18.64 2.88 34.29
C THR A 652 -18.62 2.26 32.88
N GLY A 653 -17.57 2.47 32.07
CA GLY A 653 -17.43 1.74 30.79
C GLY A 653 -18.39 2.19 29.68
N PHE A 654 -18.87 3.43 29.76
CA PHE A 654 -19.44 4.20 28.65
C PHE A 654 -18.83 5.60 28.75
N GLY A 655 -17.83 5.90 27.92
CA GLY A 655 -17.28 7.26 27.84
C GLY A 655 -18.27 8.20 27.14
N PRO A 656 -18.34 9.49 27.51
CA PRO A 656 -19.18 10.44 26.80
C PRO A 656 -18.54 10.71 25.44
N ASN A 657 -19.33 10.47 24.40
CA ASN A 657 -19.02 10.95 23.06
C ASN A 657 -18.74 12.46 23.13
N PRO A 658 -17.70 13.03 22.48
CA PRO A 658 -17.54 14.49 22.36
C PRO A 658 -18.81 15.20 21.86
N LYS A 659 -19.72 14.47 21.21
CA LYS A 659 -21.08 14.88 20.82
C LYS A 659 -22.03 15.17 22.01
N GLU A 660 -21.69 14.78 23.24
CA GLU A 660 -22.55 14.91 24.44
C GLU A 660 -22.03 15.97 25.43
N TRP A 661 -20.91 16.61 25.13
CA TRP A 661 -20.34 17.67 25.95
C TRP A 661 -21.24 18.91 26.01
N THR A 662 -21.38 19.48 27.20
CA THR A 662 -22.11 20.74 27.39
C THR A 662 -21.33 21.92 26.80
N VAL A 663 -22.06 22.99 26.44
CA VAL A 663 -21.46 24.25 25.96
C VAL A 663 -20.44 24.81 26.98
N GLU A 664 -20.66 24.59 28.27
CA GLU A 664 -19.77 25.05 29.34
C GLU A 664 -18.43 24.30 29.35
N GLN A 665 -18.43 22.99 29.09
CA GLN A 665 -17.21 22.19 28.96
C GLN A 665 -16.41 22.58 27.72
N TRP A 666 -17.08 22.77 26.58
CA TRP A 666 -16.44 23.29 25.37
C TRP A 666 -15.88 24.70 25.56
N THR A 667 -16.60 25.56 26.28
CA THR A 667 -16.14 26.93 26.59
C THR A 667 -14.93 26.92 27.53
N ALA A 668 -14.88 26.01 28.50
CA ALA A 668 -13.74 25.84 29.39
C ALA A 668 -12.49 25.36 28.63
N LEU A 669 -12.63 24.38 27.74
CA LEU A 669 -11.55 23.90 26.87
C LEU A 669 -11.06 25.01 25.92
N ALA A 670 -12.00 25.76 25.32
CA ALA A 670 -11.69 26.93 24.48
C ALA A 670 -10.90 28.00 25.23
N HIS A 671 -11.30 28.30 26.48
CA HIS A 671 -10.62 29.27 27.32
C HIS A 671 -9.22 28.80 27.72
N ALA A 672 -9.08 27.55 28.17
CA ALA A 672 -7.77 26.98 28.54
C ALA A 672 -6.80 26.90 27.35
N SER A 673 -7.31 26.51 26.18
CA SER A 673 -6.54 26.50 24.92
C SER A 673 -6.07 27.92 24.56
N HIS A 674 -6.96 28.91 24.66
CA HIS A 674 -6.64 30.31 24.40
C HIS A 674 -5.57 30.85 25.38
N GLU A 675 -5.68 30.55 26.68
CA GLU A 675 -4.67 30.96 27.69
C GLU A 675 -3.29 30.33 27.43
N ALA A 676 -3.25 29.12 26.89
CA ALA A 676 -2.03 28.43 26.50
C ALA A 676 -1.47 28.87 25.12
N GLY A 677 -2.16 29.78 24.41
CA GLY A 677 -1.74 30.27 23.10
C GLY A 677 -2.12 29.38 21.92
N PHE A 678 -3.16 28.55 22.09
CA PHE A 678 -3.77 27.73 21.04
C PHE A 678 -5.14 28.31 20.68
N THR A 679 -5.59 28.08 19.45
CA THR A 679 -6.91 28.56 18.99
C THR A 679 -7.70 27.35 18.50
N LEU A 680 -8.78 27.03 19.20
CA LEU A 680 -9.74 26.02 18.74
C LEU A 680 -10.49 26.58 17.52
N TYR A 681 -10.57 25.80 16.44
CA TYR A 681 -11.28 26.22 15.25
C TYR A 681 -12.80 26.21 15.49
N ASN A 682 -13.47 27.24 15.01
CA ASN A 682 -14.89 27.53 15.26
C ASN A 682 -15.79 26.40 14.69
N PRO A 683 -16.74 25.83 15.46
CA PRO A 683 -17.60 24.74 15.00
C PRO A 683 -18.39 25.14 13.74
N ARG A 684 -18.40 24.26 12.73
CA ARG A 684 -19.41 24.30 11.66
C ARG A 684 -20.62 23.51 12.11
N GLU A 685 -21.76 24.17 12.24
CA GLU A 685 -23.05 23.49 12.41
C GLU A 685 -23.35 22.65 11.15
N PHE A 686 -23.24 21.33 11.24
CA PHE A 686 -23.90 20.44 10.28
C PHE A 686 -25.37 20.34 10.65
N ARG A 687 -26.23 21.04 9.93
CA ARG A 687 -27.68 20.78 10.00
C ARG A 687 -27.96 19.50 9.22
N SER A 688 -28.37 18.45 9.92
CA SER A 688 -29.04 17.31 9.30
C SER A 688 -30.20 17.82 8.43
N ARG A 689 -30.32 17.28 7.21
CA ARG A 689 -31.37 17.63 6.26
C ARG A 689 -32.74 17.09 6.69
N ASP A 690 -32.76 16.14 7.63
CA ASP A 690 -33.96 15.54 8.21
C ASP A 690 -33.96 15.76 9.73
N GLY A 691 -34.92 16.57 10.19
CA GLY A 691 -34.85 17.33 11.43
C GLY A 691 -35.05 16.59 12.75
N ASP A 692 -34.49 15.39 12.95
CA ASP A 692 -34.56 14.69 14.25
C ASP A 692 -33.24 14.02 14.71
N ASP A 693 -32.12 14.15 13.98
CA ASP A 693 -30.83 13.59 14.42
C ASP A 693 -29.93 14.63 15.14
N PRO A 694 -29.12 14.20 16.15
CA PRO A 694 -28.24 15.08 16.90
C PRO A 694 -27.17 15.71 15.99
N VAL A 695 -26.95 17.02 16.19
CA VAL A 695 -25.94 17.82 15.47
C VAL A 695 -24.55 17.28 15.79
N GLU A 696 -23.78 16.90 14.76
CA GLU A 696 -22.39 16.45 14.91
C GLU A 696 -21.43 17.64 14.89
N TYR A 697 -20.43 17.59 15.79
CA TYR A 697 -19.32 18.53 15.83
C TYR A 697 -17.99 17.76 15.81
N GLU A 698 -17.09 18.15 14.91
CA GLU A 698 -15.72 17.65 14.82
C GLU A 698 -14.76 18.82 15.11
N TYR A 699 -13.70 18.57 15.91
CA TYR A 699 -12.76 19.61 16.33
C TYR A 699 -11.31 19.17 16.08
N GLU A 700 -10.51 20.04 15.46
CA GLU A 700 -9.06 19.91 15.30
C GLU A 700 -8.37 21.02 16.12
N ILE A 701 -7.37 20.66 16.93
CA ILE A 701 -6.61 21.63 17.74
C ILE A 701 -5.42 22.13 16.91
N VAL A 702 -5.40 23.43 16.60
CA VAL A 702 -4.32 24.08 15.85
C VAL A 702 -3.66 25.16 16.70
N SER A 703 -2.33 25.19 16.68
CA SER A 703 -1.54 26.29 17.26
C SER A 703 -1.54 27.50 16.31
N THR A 704 -2.09 28.64 16.74
CA THR A 704 -1.83 29.95 16.12
C THR A 704 -1.51 30.95 17.24
N GLY A 705 -0.32 31.57 17.28
CA GLY A 705 0.00 32.87 16.65
C GLY A 705 0.93 33.68 17.59
N SER A 706 1.79 34.57 17.08
CA SER A 706 1.54 36.02 17.18
C SER A 706 2.26 36.87 16.10
N PRO A 707 1.75 38.09 15.83
CA PRO A 707 2.02 38.88 14.63
C PRO A 707 3.23 39.80 14.79
N ILE A 708 3.88 40.13 13.68
CA ILE A 708 4.73 41.32 13.62
C ILE A 708 3.83 42.53 13.34
N GLU A 709 4.00 43.54 14.17
CA GLU A 709 3.35 44.85 14.12
C GLU A 709 3.43 45.50 12.73
N PHE A 710 2.30 46.00 12.25
CA PHE A 710 2.30 47.22 11.45
C PHE A 710 1.39 48.25 12.13
N VAL A 711 2.02 49.35 12.54
CA VAL A 711 1.38 50.56 13.02
C VAL A 711 0.48 51.12 11.92
N TRP A 712 -0.83 51.18 12.19
CA TRP A 712 -1.74 52.03 11.43
C TRP A 712 -1.95 53.32 12.23
N ASP A 713 -1.37 54.41 11.75
CA ASP A 713 -1.82 55.75 12.11
C ASP A 713 -2.75 56.27 11.00
N SER A 714 -3.92 56.73 11.44
CA SER A 714 -4.97 57.48 10.72
C SER A 714 -5.92 56.75 9.74
N GLN A 715 -7.18 56.65 10.19
CA GLN A 715 -8.42 56.72 9.38
C GLN A 715 -8.70 58.19 8.95
N PRO A 716 -9.76 58.49 8.16
CA PRO A 716 -10.31 57.83 6.96
C PRO A 716 -10.58 58.88 5.84
N GLU A 717 -11.05 58.44 4.66
CA GLU A 717 -12.25 58.98 3.98
C GLU A 717 -12.28 58.63 2.46
N TRP A 718 -13.49 58.21 2.04
CA TRP A 718 -14.05 57.87 0.71
C TRP A 718 -13.80 56.47 0.15
#